data_AF-A0A1X6NX70-F1
#
_entry.id   AF-A0A1X6NX70-F1
#
_cell.length_a   1.000
_cell.length_b   1.000
_cell.length_c   1.000
_cell.angle_alpha   90.00
_cell.angle_beta   90.00
_cell.angle_gamma   90.00
#
_symmetry.space_group_name_H-M   'P 1'
#
loop_
_entity.id
_entity.type
_entity.pdbx_description
1 polymer ?
#
loop_
_entity_poly.entity_id
_entity_poly.type
_entity_poly.pdbx_seq_one_letter_code
_entity_poly.pdbx_strand_id
1 'polypeptide(L)'
;MYGSHRAGTFLYTVAAKPGTYALRIHLAEVWAPNYKVGARVFNLRAGDGTRTTGRALKVDVYKRAGAGAKAVVVAFNRVIVGGSGKIIIQCQSVTEQCMISGVSVSPRSAGAGFPTPTTAPPADNNRGEDHRAHAVPGAPYTAIDFNGDGAEAVTLDGSGSHSHYFNAATGDAGRIVEYAWTHGSSGERLGSGVTLTSTFPVGVTPVTLTVTDNTGAVATDGTTVTVGTGATSGWWCYWMTKTSRLPPRWVTAAPRPQYAASTGAVRFGAGKHGWAGFPTPFGAGWAMRCVGSLDVAKGGRYPFKLTANGPVAVYLGTKPLLALGGAGAATGTWTKTARLAAGSTVVTVVYWKKWDNLGTVQLTTPPGLPVSYAANKQLPVLTGLSTSSGGVGGGTTVKLSGSGLFNGETVFFGKTQATIINDGGGESSDSIYVKSPAGTSTVSVTAKTGNGVSNPLKFTYGGTGGGGDGGSGVPATTEVKYVSTHLKTKSGAKFTSVPLATSIALGADGLTYFIGSLTGSVYKVRMINHHAMTVGSYCQGPSSGAKRIIAGVAVNPALTGGSFVYASSSIINYQSEGLSVADGGWANGRIELYKAVADERCLVKVKDVITGLPVSAHDHTLNGMAFDQVGNLLIQAGSSTNAGYNGPGSEKSGGVDESPLSAATLIAYLSKGPTFDGKVTYDNMADPATAKQTGGDVAVFASGIRNAFGLLRHSSGHLYGLDNGGNNGYGDVRTGCGPDDHLPFPTAGDPRDTLILLKAGSYHGHPNLNRARSDTRQCVWRKPLEEVGGSTAALATLSSSTNGITECRSSVFDGAIKGHLFFTKYVGGSAGATGFMSTTTVKADGGVTGINFFFKSGGLSVFSNPMGAFLMPRTQQGFIAAMTPVYSPGTGAKVMGLAPNRGVKAGGYRVYVAGYNFGAASKVTVGGKACTAVKKVSKYGLTCLMPAGTGKVAVVVDGSQTYGFDFEYMSI
;
A
#
# COMPACT_ATOMS: atom_id res chain seq x y z
N MET A 1 31.76 0.44 -14.51
CA MET A 1 31.72 1.91 -14.39
C MET A 1 32.92 2.34 -13.56
N TYR A 2 33.78 3.24 -14.05
CA TYR A 2 34.90 3.77 -13.25
C TYR A 2 34.50 5.16 -12.73
N GLY A 3 34.35 5.28 -11.41
CA GLY A 3 33.78 6.46 -10.73
C GLY A 3 34.80 7.45 -10.16
N SER A 4 35.86 7.79 -10.90
CA SER A 4 36.77 8.87 -10.49
C SER A 4 36.44 10.16 -11.24
N HIS A 5 35.94 11.19 -10.54
CA HIS A 5 35.80 12.54 -11.07
C HIS A 5 37.17 13.07 -11.52
N ARG A 6 37.30 13.52 -12.76
CA ARG A 6 38.56 14.08 -13.29
C ARG A 6 38.33 15.41 -13.98
N ALA A 7 39.19 16.37 -13.65
CA ALA A 7 39.19 17.71 -14.22
C ALA A 7 40.57 18.10 -14.76
N GLY A 8 40.59 19.04 -15.72
CA GLY A 8 41.81 19.49 -16.43
C GLY A 8 41.91 18.92 -17.84
N THR A 9 42.94 19.30 -18.61
CA THR A 9 43.22 18.60 -19.88
C THR A 9 44.01 17.34 -19.57
N PHE A 10 43.47 16.17 -19.90
CA PHE A 10 44.05 14.90 -19.49
C PHE A 10 43.82 13.76 -20.50
N LEU A 11 44.66 12.73 -20.36
CA LEU A 11 44.44 11.42 -20.94
C LEU A 11 43.94 10.48 -19.85
N TYR A 12 42.87 9.75 -20.15
CA TYR A 12 42.26 8.76 -19.29
C TYR A 12 42.31 7.39 -19.96
N THR A 13 43.03 6.46 -19.33
CA THR A 13 43.32 5.16 -19.93
C THR A 13 42.59 4.07 -19.17
N VAL A 14 41.87 3.21 -19.91
CA VAL A 14 41.15 2.03 -19.39
C VAL A 14 41.77 0.79 -20.02
N ALA A 15 42.15 -0.21 -19.22
CA ALA A 15 42.61 -1.49 -19.74
C ALA A 15 41.46 -2.21 -20.46
N ALA A 16 41.69 -2.68 -21.69
CA ALA A 16 40.67 -3.34 -22.49
C ALA A 16 41.33 -4.31 -23.49
N LYS A 17 40.80 -5.54 -23.63
CA LYS A 17 41.33 -6.48 -24.64
C LYS A 17 41.13 -5.91 -26.06
N PRO A 18 41.95 -6.31 -27.06
CA PRO A 18 41.70 -5.93 -28.45
C PRO A 18 40.26 -6.26 -28.85
N GLY A 19 39.55 -5.31 -29.46
CA GLY A 19 38.12 -5.46 -29.75
C GLY A 19 37.41 -4.13 -30.04
N THR A 20 36.11 -4.20 -30.35
CA THR A 20 35.26 -3.00 -30.53
C THR A 20 34.43 -2.79 -29.27
N TYR A 21 34.29 -1.53 -28.84
CA TYR A 21 33.58 -1.16 -27.62
C TYR A 21 32.58 -0.04 -27.89
N ALA A 22 31.50 -0.01 -27.11
CA ALA A 22 30.70 1.18 -26.92
C ALA A 22 31.16 1.90 -25.64
N LEU A 23 31.31 3.21 -25.73
CA LEU A 23 31.80 4.08 -24.68
C LEU A 23 30.74 5.15 -24.38
N ARG A 24 30.40 5.35 -23.11
CA ARG A 24 29.54 6.45 -22.64
C ARG A 24 30.33 7.29 -21.63
N ILE A 25 30.54 8.57 -21.96
CA ILE A 25 31.20 9.54 -21.10
C ILE A 25 30.13 10.39 -20.43
N HIS A 26 30.08 10.32 -19.10
CA HIS A 26 29.13 11.03 -18.26
C HIS A 26 29.73 12.36 -17.82
N LEU A 27 28.98 13.43 -18.03
CA LEU A 27 29.36 14.81 -17.75
C LEU A 27 28.26 15.45 -16.89
N ALA A 28 28.60 16.37 -16.01
CA ALA A 28 27.64 17.23 -15.33
C ALA A 28 28.31 18.58 -15.08
N GLU A 29 27.61 19.69 -15.28
CA GLU A 29 28.15 20.99 -14.85
C GLU A 29 27.75 21.23 -13.39
N VAL A 30 28.73 21.07 -12.50
CA VAL A 30 28.53 21.14 -11.05
C VAL A 30 29.08 22.43 -10.45
N TRP A 31 29.77 23.26 -11.24
CA TRP A 31 30.35 24.51 -10.77
C TRP A 31 29.50 25.70 -11.20
N ALA A 32 28.78 26.29 -10.24
CA ALA A 32 27.81 27.36 -10.47
C ALA A 32 28.32 28.56 -11.31
N PRO A 33 29.58 29.03 -11.20
CA PRO A 33 30.11 30.09 -12.07
C PRO A 33 30.10 29.77 -13.58
N ASN A 34 30.03 28.48 -13.93
CA ASN A 34 29.95 28.01 -15.31
C ASN A 34 28.54 27.68 -15.77
N TYR A 35 27.51 28.12 -15.04
CA TYR A 35 26.11 27.92 -15.40
C TYR A 35 25.65 28.86 -16.54
N LYS A 36 26.38 28.86 -17.65
CA LYS A 36 26.05 29.60 -18.86
C LYS A 36 26.59 28.88 -20.09
N VAL A 37 25.86 28.98 -21.20
CA VAL A 37 26.28 28.41 -22.50
C VAL A 37 27.65 28.99 -22.87
N GLY A 38 28.57 28.11 -23.28
CA GLY A 38 29.94 28.45 -23.66
C GLY A 38 30.94 28.49 -22.51
N ALA A 39 30.53 28.36 -21.25
CA ALA A 39 31.45 28.49 -20.11
C ALA A 39 32.35 27.26 -19.89
N ARG A 40 31.88 26.05 -20.19
CA ARG A 40 32.72 24.83 -20.15
C ARG A 40 32.54 24.04 -21.43
N VAL A 41 33.50 24.24 -22.34
CA VAL A 41 33.54 23.61 -23.67
C VAL A 41 34.83 22.81 -23.80
N PHE A 42 34.74 21.57 -24.26
CA PHE A 42 35.92 20.75 -24.52
C PHE A 42 35.73 19.73 -25.64
N ASN A 43 36.84 19.18 -26.12
CA ASN A 43 36.88 18.13 -27.11
C ASN A 43 37.14 16.78 -26.43
N LEU A 44 36.34 15.78 -26.76
CA LEU A 44 36.52 14.39 -26.36
C LEU A 44 36.96 13.56 -27.57
N ARG A 45 38.03 12.79 -27.39
CA ARG A 45 38.50 11.79 -28.36
C ARG A 45 38.69 10.46 -27.64
N ALA A 46 38.34 9.36 -28.29
CA ALA A 46 38.49 8.02 -27.74
C ALA A 46 39.10 7.09 -28.80
N GLY A 47 40.04 6.25 -28.39
CA GLY A 47 40.78 5.36 -29.28
C GLY A 47 41.72 4.45 -28.50
N ASP A 48 42.75 3.92 -29.16
CA ASP A 48 43.69 2.97 -28.56
C ASP A 48 45.11 3.55 -28.37
N GLY A 49 45.25 4.86 -28.61
CA GLY A 49 46.51 5.60 -28.54
C GLY A 49 47.16 5.85 -29.89
N THR A 50 47.00 4.93 -30.85
CA THR A 50 47.52 5.10 -32.23
C THR A 50 46.41 5.51 -33.19
N ARG A 51 45.18 5.08 -32.94
CA ARG A 51 44.00 5.39 -33.77
C ARG A 51 42.86 5.95 -32.92
N THR A 52 42.40 7.16 -33.23
CA THR A 52 41.20 7.75 -32.63
C THR A 52 39.97 7.34 -33.43
N THR A 53 39.03 6.65 -32.81
CA THR A 53 37.82 6.10 -33.47
C THR A 53 36.50 6.72 -32.97
N GLY A 54 36.51 7.40 -31.81
CA GLY A 54 35.42 8.26 -31.35
C GLY A 54 35.87 9.72 -31.22
N ARG A 55 35.08 10.68 -31.71
CA ARG A 55 35.34 12.12 -31.55
C ARG A 55 34.05 12.89 -31.29
N ALA A 56 34.04 13.74 -30.27
CA ALA A 56 33.01 14.75 -30.04
C ALA A 56 33.71 16.08 -29.76
N LEU A 57 33.54 17.05 -30.65
CA LEU A 57 34.21 18.35 -30.56
C LEU A 57 33.25 19.41 -30.03
N LYS A 58 33.80 20.43 -29.36
CA LYS A 58 33.05 21.56 -28.77
C LYS A 58 31.86 21.10 -27.92
N VAL A 59 32.08 20.10 -27.06
CA VAL A 59 31.09 19.63 -26.10
C VAL A 59 30.92 20.70 -25.04
N ASP A 60 29.83 21.44 -25.14
CA ASP A 60 29.37 22.39 -24.13
C ASP A 60 28.50 21.65 -23.10
N VAL A 61 29.00 21.53 -21.87
CA VAL A 61 28.34 20.76 -20.82
C VAL A 61 27.05 21.45 -20.38
N TYR A 62 27.08 22.77 -20.18
CA TYR A 62 25.92 23.51 -19.70
C TYR A 62 24.83 23.61 -20.77
N LYS A 63 25.19 23.80 -22.05
CA LYS A 63 24.20 23.79 -23.14
C LYS A 63 23.44 22.46 -23.23
N ARG A 64 24.07 21.36 -22.83
CA ARG A 64 23.47 20.02 -22.89
C ARG A 64 22.78 19.58 -21.60
N ALA A 65 23.30 19.99 -20.45
CA ALA A 65 22.83 19.55 -19.13
C ALA A 65 21.96 20.59 -18.40
N GLY A 66 22.15 21.88 -18.69
CA GLY A 66 21.58 22.99 -17.93
C GLY A 66 22.20 23.15 -16.53
N ALA A 67 21.58 23.99 -15.70
CA ALA A 67 22.01 24.23 -14.32
C ALA A 67 21.67 23.07 -13.38
N GLY A 68 22.33 23.05 -12.20
CA GLY A 68 21.96 22.19 -11.08
C GLY A 68 22.57 20.79 -11.11
N ALA A 69 23.80 20.63 -11.61
CA ALA A 69 24.54 19.36 -11.57
C ALA A 69 23.85 18.18 -12.29
N LYS A 70 22.95 18.45 -13.26
CA LYS A 70 22.29 17.42 -14.07
C LYS A 70 23.32 16.65 -14.90
N ALA A 71 23.18 15.32 -14.95
CA ALA A 71 24.07 14.46 -15.72
C ALA A 71 23.65 14.37 -17.18
N VAL A 72 24.63 14.43 -18.09
CA VAL A 72 24.46 14.23 -19.53
C VAL A 72 25.51 13.25 -20.07
N VAL A 73 25.17 12.53 -21.14
CA VAL A 73 26.02 11.47 -21.69
C VAL A 73 26.48 11.80 -23.11
N VAL A 74 27.78 11.66 -23.37
CA VAL A 74 28.36 11.62 -24.72
C VAL A 74 28.69 10.17 -25.05
N ALA A 75 27.98 9.60 -26.03
CA ALA A 75 28.14 8.20 -26.44
C ALA A 75 28.99 8.06 -27.71
N PHE A 76 29.96 7.15 -27.67
CA PHE A 76 30.68 6.65 -28.85
C PHE A 76 30.34 5.17 -29.03
N ASN A 77 29.56 4.86 -30.06
CA ASN A 77 29.03 3.51 -30.25
C ASN A 77 30.05 2.54 -30.90
N ARG A 78 31.24 3.03 -31.28
CA ARG A 78 32.30 2.24 -31.93
C ARG A 78 33.69 2.82 -31.63
N VAL A 79 34.30 2.35 -30.54
CA VAL A 79 35.70 2.61 -30.18
C VAL A 79 36.50 1.32 -30.38
N ILE A 80 37.49 1.35 -31.27
CA ILE A 80 38.29 0.17 -31.62
C ILE A 80 39.58 0.19 -30.81
N VAL A 81 39.89 -0.95 -30.17
CA VAL A 81 41.12 -1.21 -29.43
C VAL A 81 41.95 -2.22 -30.21
N GLY A 82 43.12 -1.80 -30.69
CA GLY A 82 44.10 -2.67 -31.35
C GLY A 82 45.07 -3.34 -30.36
N GLY A 83 46.30 -3.58 -30.79
CA GLY A 83 47.33 -4.29 -30.02
C GLY A 83 47.82 -3.60 -28.74
N SER A 84 47.39 -2.35 -28.47
CA SER A 84 47.78 -1.61 -27.26
C SER A 84 47.08 -2.10 -25.98
N GLY A 85 45.99 -2.86 -26.10
CA GLY A 85 45.26 -3.42 -24.96
C GLY A 85 44.62 -2.38 -24.04
N LYS A 86 44.38 -1.16 -24.54
CA LYS A 86 43.91 -0.01 -23.76
C LYS A 86 42.96 0.87 -24.57
N ILE A 87 41.91 1.38 -23.95
CA ILE A 87 41.12 2.51 -24.44
C ILE A 87 41.72 3.79 -23.84
N ILE A 88 42.11 4.72 -24.68
CA ILE A 88 42.61 6.05 -24.32
C ILE A 88 41.54 7.07 -24.69
N ILE A 89 41.05 7.78 -23.66
CA ILE A 89 40.13 8.91 -23.76
C ILE A 89 40.93 10.17 -23.54
N GLN A 90 41.00 11.02 -24.55
CA GLN A 90 41.59 12.34 -24.46
C GLN A 90 40.49 13.36 -24.25
N CYS A 91 40.60 14.13 -23.16
CA CYS A 91 39.81 15.34 -22.99
C CYS A 91 40.72 16.56 -23.11
N GLN A 92 40.42 17.41 -24.10
CA GLN A 92 41.15 18.63 -24.37
C GLN A 92 40.23 19.83 -24.14
N SER A 93 40.59 20.66 -23.17
CA SER A 93 39.89 21.92 -22.89
C SER A 93 39.81 22.83 -24.12
N VAL A 94 38.68 23.50 -24.29
CA VAL A 94 38.48 24.57 -25.29
C VAL A 94 38.14 25.89 -24.59
N THR A 95 37.19 25.86 -23.67
CA THR A 95 36.85 26.98 -22.78
C THR A 95 36.65 26.39 -21.39
N GLU A 96 37.54 26.74 -20.46
CA GLU A 96 37.67 26.16 -19.11
C GLU A 96 38.16 24.69 -19.07
N GLN A 97 38.55 24.21 -17.89
CA GLN A 97 39.02 22.83 -17.69
C GLN A 97 37.98 21.78 -18.11
N CYS A 98 38.39 20.69 -18.77
CA CYS A 98 37.49 19.55 -18.95
C CYS A 98 37.00 19.04 -17.61
N MET A 99 35.81 18.43 -17.61
CA MET A 99 35.31 17.69 -16.46
C MET A 99 34.58 16.44 -16.95
N ILE A 100 35.03 15.26 -16.52
CA ILE A 100 34.34 13.99 -16.75
C ILE A 100 33.94 13.42 -15.40
N SER A 101 32.64 13.18 -15.23
CA SER A 101 32.03 12.66 -14.00
C SER A 101 32.04 11.14 -13.96
N GLY A 102 32.13 10.47 -15.11
CA GLY A 102 32.28 9.02 -15.17
C GLY A 102 32.43 8.47 -16.59
N VAL A 103 32.86 7.21 -16.69
CA VAL A 103 32.98 6.50 -17.96
C VAL A 103 32.40 5.08 -17.85
N SER A 104 31.54 4.72 -18.80
CA SER A 104 31.03 3.35 -18.97
C SER A 104 31.55 2.76 -20.28
N VAL A 105 32.13 1.57 -20.21
CA VAL A 105 32.68 0.83 -21.35
C VAL A 105 31.94 -0.50 -21.44
N SER A 106 31.45 -0.88 -22.61
CA SER A 106 30.86 -2.20 -22.88
C SER A 106 31.45 -2.81 -24.15
N PRO A 107 31.91 -4.08 -24.14
CA PRO A 107 32.37 -4.75 -25.35
C PRO A 107 31.24 -4.89 -26.37
N ARG A 108 31.57 -4.78 -27.66
CA ARG A 108 30.73 -5.18 -28.79
C ARG A 108 31.33 -6.45 -29.40
N SER A 109 30.55 -7.51 -29.45
CA SER A 109 30.92 -8.76 -30.12
C SER A 109 31.14 -8.49 -31.62
N ALA A 110 32.29 -8.91 -32.15
CA ALA A 110 32.52 -8.94 -33.59
C ALA A 110 31.57 -9.99 -34.18
N GLY A 111 30.47 -9.55 -34.79
CA GLY A 111 29.41 -10.42 -35.31
C GLY A 111 27.99 -9.93 -35.11
N ALA A 112 27.75 -8.85 -34.35
CA ALA A 112 26.44 -8.21 -34.29
C ALA A 112 26.16 -7.43 -35.60
N GLY A 113 25.83 -8.16 -36.66
CA GLY A 113 25.14 -7.61 -37.83
C GLY A 113 23.80 -7.04 -37.40
N PHE A 114 23.30 -6.06 -38.15
CA PHE A 114 21.93 -5.59 -38.01
C PHE A 114 20.99 -6.79 -38.18
N PRO A 115 20.09 -7.10 -37.22
CA PRO A 115 18.98 -7.97 -37.53
C PRO A 115 18.08 -7.20 -38.49
N THR A 116 18.07 -7.64 -39.75
CA THR A 116 16.97 -7.42 -40.67
C THR A 116 15.70 -7.96 -39.98
N PRO A 117 14.60 -7.21 -39.93
CA PRO A 117 13.37 -7.65 -39.28
C PRO A 117 12.78 -8.80 -40.08
N THR A 118 12.97 -10.04 -39.62
CA THR A 118 12.21 -11.17 -40.11
C THR A 118 11.00 -11.40 -39.21
N THR A 119 9.85 -11.36 -39.86
CA THR A 119 8.47 -11.31 -39.34
C THR A 119 8.07 -9.93 -38.84
N ALA A 120 7.27 -9.26 -39.68
CA ALA A 120 6.48 -8.13 -39.26
C ALA A 120 5.68 -8.52 -38.00
N PRO A 121 5.57 -7.65 -36.98
CA PRO A 121 4.56 -7.82 -35.96
C PRO A 121 3.20 -7.99 -36.67
N PRO A 122 2.27 -8.82 -36.13
CA PRO A 122 0.90 -8.88 -36.65
C PRO A 122 0.39 -7.46 -36.82
N ALA A 123 -0.28 -7.20 -37.95
CA ALA A 123 -0.78 -5.88 -38.29
C ALA A 123 -1.43 -5.22 -37.07
N ASP A 124 -1.01 -3.98 -36.79
CA ASP A 124 -1.62 -3.08 -35.82
C ASP A 124 -3.14 -3.01 -36.07
N ASN A 125 -3.88 -3.79 -35.29
CA ASN A 125 -5.33 -3.73 -35.19
C ASN A 125 -5.77 -2.79 -34.04
N ASN A 126 -4.83 -1.99 -33.52
CA ASN A 126 -4.92 -1.32 -32.24
C ASN A 126 -5.52 0.09 -32.30
N ARG A 127 -5.94 0.59 -33.47
CA ARG A 127 -6.68 1.87 -33.60
C ARG A 127 -6.04 3.06 -32.85
N GLY A 128 -4.73 3.01 -32.53
CA GLY A 128 -4.02 4.05 -31.80
C GLY A 128 -3.99 3.96 -30.26
N GLU A 129 -4.32 2.83 -29.61
CA GLU A 129 -4.20 2.71 -28.14
C GLU A 129 -2.87 2.08 -27.65
N ASP A 130 -2.17 2.77 -26.75
CA ASP A 130 -0.83 2.43 -26.20
C ASP A 130 -0.87 1.65 -24.86
N HIS A 131 -2.02 1.38 -24.24
CA HIS A 131 -2.03 0.88 -22.84
C HIS A 131 -3.15 -0.12 -22.52
N ARG A 132 -3.14 -1.30 -23.16
CA ARG A 132 -4.03 -2.42 -22.77
C ARG A 132 -3.47 -3.27 -21.63
N ALA A 133 -2.24 -3.77 -21.74
CA ALA A 133 -1.58 -4.49 -20.66
C ALA A 133 -0.76 -3.53 -19.78
N HIS A 134 -0.63 -3.83 -18.48
CA HIS A 134 0.18 -3.08 -17.53
C HIS A 134 1.10 -4.04 -16.77
N ALA A 135 2.40 -3.90 -16.98
CA ALA A 135 3.42 -4.53 -16.14
C ALA A 135 3.52 -3.74 -14.83
N VAL A 136 3.44 -4.42 -13.70
CA VAL A 136 3.62 -3.82 -12.37
C VAL A 136 4.64 -4.67 -11.62
N PRO A 137 5.95 -4.38 -11.75
CA PRO A 137 7.04 -5.16 -11.16
C PRO A 137 7.16 -5.03 -9.64
N GLY A 138 6.28 -4.27 -9.00
CA GLY A 138 6.33 -3.93 -7.57
C GLY A 138 7.28 -2.76 -7.26
N ALA A 139 7.28 -2.34 -6.00
CA ALA A 139 8.16 -1.27 -5.52
C ALA A 139 9.65 -1.70 -5.59
N PRO A 140 10.61 -0.76 -5.54
CA PRO A 140 12.02 -1.11 -5.37
C PRO A 140 12.21 -2.07 -4.21
N TYR A 141 12.87 -3.19 -4.49
CA TYR A 141 13.18 -4.20 -3.50
C TYR A 141 14.49 -3.80 -2.83
N THR A 142 14.50 -3.80 -1.52
CA THR A 142 15.73 -3.83 -0.75
C THR A 142 15.94 -5.26 -0.26
N ALA A 143 17.19 -5.59 0.04
CA ALA A 143 17.57 -6.76 0.80
C ALA A 143 18.92 -6.47 1.45
N ILE A 144 19.28 -7.24 2.46
CA ILE A 144 20.59 -7.16 3.11
C ILE A 144 21.26 -8.52 2.96
N ASP A 145 22.50 -8.55 2.48
CA ASP A 145 23.32 -9.76 2.48
C ASP A 145 23.69 -10.13 3.93
N PHE A 146 22.98 -11.11 4.50
CA PHE A 146 23.13 -11.46 5.91
C PHE A 146 24.26 -12.44 6.19
N ASN A 147 24.47 -13.39 5.27
CA ASN A 147 25.48 -14.43 5.41
C ASN A 147 26.87 -13.94 4.98
N GLY A 148 26.94 -12.79 4.28
CA GLY A 148 28.17 -12.16 3.80
C GLY A 148 28.74 -12.84 2.56
N ASP A 149 27.92 -13.57 1.79
CA ASP A 149 28.34 -14.28 0.59
C ASP A 149 28.39 -13.39 -0.67
N GLY A 150 27.96 -12.13 -0.55
CA GLY A 150 27.96 -11.14 -1.62
C GLY A 150 26.69 -11.13 -2.47
N ALA A 151 25.65 -11.88 -2.11
CA ALA A 151 24.37 -11.89 -2.79
C ALA A 151 23.20 -12.13 -1.82
N GLU A 152 21.96 -11.91 -2.27
CA GLU A 152 20.76 -12.22 -1.49
C GLU A 152 19.60 -12.66 -2.39
N ALA A 153 18.80 -13.61 -1.91
CA ALA A 153 17.61 -14.06 -2.63
C ALA A 153 16.47 -13.08 -2.40
N VAL A 154 15.92 -12.52 -3.49
CA VAL A 154 14.82 -11.56 -3.45
C VAL A 154 13.66 -12.09 -4.26
N THR A 155 12.46 -12.04 -3.67
CA THR A 155 11.22 -12.41 -4.35
C THR A 155 10.56 -11.18 -4.95
N LEU A 156 10.56 -11.14 -6.27
CA LEU A 156 9.89 -10.15 -7.09
C LEU A 156 8.41 -10.51 -7.22
N ASP A 157 7.54 -9.50 -7.17
CA ASP A 157 6.09 -9.66 -7.26
C ASP A 157 5.52 -8.81 -8.41
N GLY A 158 5.08 -9.52 -9.45
CA GLY A 158 4.40 -8.99 -10.62
C GLY A 158 2.88 -9.09 -10.52
N SER A 159 2.32 -9.53 -9.40
CA SER A 159 0.87 -9.80 -9.24
C SER A 159 -0.02 -8.57 -9.36
N GLY A 160 0.56 -7.37 -9.28
CA GLY A 160 -0.13 -6.12 -9.61
C GLY A 160 -0.39 -5.94 -11.10
N SER A 161 0.25 -6.74 -11.97
CA SER A 161 0.11 -6.61 -13.42
C SER A 161 -1.29 -7.03 -13.86
N HIS A 162 -1.90 -6.24 -14.74
CA HIS A 162 -3.29 -6.42 -15.17
C HIS A 162 -3.48 -5.91 -16.60
N SER A 163 -4.64 -6.20 -17.19
CA SER A 163 -5.03 -5.67 -18.50
C SER A 163 -6.34 -4.90 -18.39
N HIS A 164 -6.41 -3.74 -19.03
CA HIS A 164 -7.62 -2.94 -19.16
C HIS A 164 -8.52 -3.43 -20.29
N TYR A 165 -8.13 -4.49 -21.03
CA TYR A 165 -8.99 -5.06 -22.05
C TYR A 165 -10.29 -5.58 -21.44
N PHE A 166 -11.41 -5.15 -22.00
CA PHE A 166 -12.69 -5.79 -21.80
C PHE A 166 -13.49 -5.69 -23.09
N ASN A 167 -14.21 -6.74 -23.43
CA ASN A 167 -15.19 -6.73 -24.50
C ASN A 167 -16.58 -6.73 -23.89
N ALA A 168 -17.27 -5.59 -23.95
CA ALA A 168 -18.61 -5.46 -23.41
C ALA A 168 -19.63 -6.40 -24.07
N ALA A 169 -19.42 -6.79 -25.33
CA ALA A 169 -20.34 -7.65 -26.08
C ALA A 169 -20.19 -9.13 -25.75
N THR A 170 -18.96 -9.61 -25.56
CA THR A 170 -18.68 -11.03 -25.25
C THR A 170 -18.49 -11.30 -23.76
N GLY A 171 -18.23 -10.26 -22.95
CA GLY A 171 -17.85 -10.37 -21.55
C GLY A 171 -16.41 -10.84 -21.34
N ASP A 172 -15.61 -10.95 -22.41
CA ASP A 172 -14.21 -11.32 -22.33
C ASP A 172 -13.41 -10.22 -21.62
N ALA A 173 -12.50 -10.66 -20.76
CA ALA A 173 -11.68 -9.78 -19.94
C ALA A 173 -10.20 -10.03 -20.23
N GLY A 174 -9.44 -8.94 -20.19
CA GLY A 174 -7.99 -8.93 -20.21
C GLY A 174 -7.45 -9.67 -19.00
N ARG A 175 -6.55 -10.62 -19.24
CA ARG A 175 -5.84 -11.37 -18.22
C ARG A 175 -4.40 -11.50 -18.64
N ILE A 176 -3.48 -11.27 -17.70
CA ILE A 176 -2.06 -11.52 -17.96
C ILE A 176 -1.86 -13.04 -18.07
N VAL A 177 -1.37 -13.48 -19.22
CA VAL A 177 -1.10 -14.89 -19.53
C VAL A 177 0.38 -15.21 -19.49
N GLU A 178 1.26 -14.20 -19.60
CA GLU A 178 2.71 -14.39 -19.60
C GLU A 178 3.41 -13.33 -18.74
N TYR A 179 4.48 -13.75 -18.06
CA TYR A 179 5.37 -12.93 -17.26
C TYR A 179 6.81 -13.27 -17.61
N ALA A 180 7.61 -12.28 -17.98
CA ALA A 180 9.03 -12.41 -18.25
C ALA A 180 9.82 -11.39 -17.44
N TRP A 181 10.69 -11.88 -16.56
CA TRP A 181 11.59 -11.05 -15.78
C TRP A 181 12.98 -11.07 -16.43
N THR A 182 13.54 -9.89 -16.65
CA THR A 182 14.87 -9.72 -17.23
C THR A 182 15.71 -8.76 -16.42
N HIS A 183 17.03 -8.90 -16.52
CA HIS A 183 17.96 -7.93 -15.95
C HIS A 183 17.91 -6.65 -16.80
N GLY A 184 17.49 -5.55 -16.21
CA GLY A 184 17.09 -4.33 -16.93
C GLY A 184 18.22 -3.63 -17.70
N SER A 185 19.48 -4.00 -17.47
CA SER A 185 20.62 -3.51 -18.27
C SER A 185 21.16 -4.50 -19.31
N SER A 186 21.07 -5.80 -19.07
CA SER A 186 21.67 -6.82 -19.96
C SER A 186 20.64 -7.49 -20.85
N GLY A 187 19.34 -7.38 -20.51
CA GLY A 187 18.26 -8.12 -21.15
C GLY A 187 18.28 -9.61 -20.83
N GLU A 188 19.19 -10.07 -19.98
CA GLU A 188 19.29 -11.47 -19.59
C GLU A 188 18.03 -11.92 -18.86
N ARG A 189 17.51 -13.10 -19.22
CA ARG A 189 16.30 -13.65 -18.62
C ARG A 189 16.58 -14.16 -17.21
N LEU A 190 15.94 -13.55 -16.22
CA LEU A 190 16.00 -13.97 -14.81
C LEU A 190 15.00 -15.09 -14.53
N GLY A 191 13.85 -15.08 -15.21
CA GLY A 191 12.82 -16.10 -15.04
C GLY A 191 11.47 -15.67 -15.59
N SER A 192 10.44 -16.44 -15.23
CA SER A 192 9.04 -16.21 -15.60
C SER A 192 8.11 -16.57 -14.46
N GLY A 193 6.96 -15.93 -14.41
CA GLY A 193 5.93 -16.17 -13.41
C GLY A 193 5.45 -14.89 -12.74
N VAL A 194 4.26 -14.97 -12.13
CA VAL A 194 3.64 -13.85 -11.40
C VAL A 194 4.56 -13.37 -10.29
N THR A 195 5.22 -14.29 -9.58
CA THR A 195 6.30 -14.01 -8.64
C THR A 195 7.57 -14.71 -9.10
N LEU A 196 8.74 -14.11 -8.87
CA LEU A 196 10.04 -14.72 -9.17
C LEU A 196 10.99 -14.50 -7.99
N THR A 197 11.46 -15.59 -7.38
CA THR A 197 12.62 -15.52 -6.47
C THR A 197 13.89 -15.72 -7.27
N SER A 198 14.81 -14.76 -7.20
CA SER A 198 16.13 -14.84 -7.83
C SER A 198 17.20 -14.28 -6.89
N THR A 199 18.45 -14.66 -7.12
CA THR A 199 19.58 -14.23 -6.30
C THR A 199 20.26 -13.04 -6.94
N PHE A 200 20.38 -11.95 -6.19
CA PHE A 200 20.94 -10.69 -6.66
C PHE A 200 22.23 -10.36 -5.92
N PRO A 201 23.28 -9.91 -6.61
CA PRO A 201 24.53 -9.51 -5.95
C PRO A 201 24.35 -8.24 -5.12
N VAL A 202 25.21 -8.05 -4.11
CA VAL A 202 25.35 -6.78 -3.38
C VAL A 202 25.55 -5.62 -4.37
N GLY A 203 24.71 -4.60 -4.23
CA GLY A 203 24.61 -3.46 -5.14
C GLY A 203 23.18 -3.21 -5.59
N VAL A 204 23.04 -2.42 -6.65
CA VAL A 204 21.75 -2.14 -7.28
C VAL A 204 21.66 -2.89 -8.60
N THR A 205 20.74 -3.84 -8.69
CA THR A 205 20.40 -4.56 -9.91
C THR A 205 19.09 -4.00 -10.50
N PRO A 206 19.12 -3.39 -11.69
CA PRO A 206 17.88 -3.03 -12.38
C PRO A 206 17.20 -4.30 -12.90
N VAL A 207 15.88 -4.36 -12.75
CA VAL A 207 15.05 -5.49 -13.18
C VAL A 207 13.90 -4.96 -14.01
N THR A 208 13.55 -5.68 -15.07
CA THR A 208 12.45 -5.35 -15.96
C THR A 208 11.45 -6.48 -15.97
N LEU A 209 10.17 -6.17 -15.73
CA LEU A 209 9.06 -7.07 -15.95
C LEU A 209 8.41 -6.76 -17.29
N THR A 210 8.30 -7.77 -18.14
CA THR A 210 7.46 -7.75 -19.33
C THR A 210 6.28 -8.70 -19.12
N VAL A 211 5.06 -8.25 -19.42
CA VAL A 211 3.85 -9.05 -19.35
C VAL A 211 3.13 -9.07 -20.69
N THR A 212 2.48 -10.20 -21.01
CA THR A 212 1.61 -10.34 -22.17
C THR A 212 0.20 -10.69 -21.68
N ASP A 213 -0.82 -10.00 -22.18
CA ASP A 213 -2.21 -10.35 -21.91
C ASP A 213 -2.78 -11.36 -22.92
N ASN A 214 -3.95 -11.92 -22.61
CA ASN A 214 -4.65 -12.90 -23.44
C ASN A 214 -5.12 -12.36 -24.80
N THR A 215 -4.95 -11.07 -25.08
CA THR A 215 -5.19 -10.47 -26.41
C THR A 215 -3.90 -10.32 -27.22
N GLY A 216 -2.75 -10.63 -26.62
CA GLY A 216 -1.42 -10.45 -27.21
C GLY A 216 -0.81 -9.09 -26.93
N ALA A 217 -1.44 -8.21 -26.14
CA ALA A 217 -0.87 -6.92 -25.79
C ALA A 217 0.29 -7.11 -24.81
N VAL A 218 1.44 -6.50 -25.12
CA VAL A 218 2.67 -6.59 -24.34
C VAL A 218 2.93 -5.28 -23.63
N ALA A 219 3.26 -5.34 -22.34
CA ALA A 219 3.67 -4.18 -21.56
C ALA A 219 4.94 -4.47 -20.77
N THR A 220 5.76 -3.44 -20.57
CA THR A 220 7.02 -3.56 -19.85
C THR A 220 7.16 -2.42 -18.84
N ASP A 221 7.63 -2.72 -17.64
CA ASP A 221 7.97 -1.73 -16.63
C ASP A 221 9.19 -2.20 -15.80
N GLY A 222 9.88 -1.26 -15.18
CA GLY A 222 11.14 -1.48 -14.47
C GLY A 222 11.00 -1.33 -12.95
N THR A 223 11.83 -2.07 -12.23
CA THR A 223 12.08 -1.91 -10.79
C THR A 223 13.57 -2.09 -10.52
N THR A 224 13.98 -1.98 -9.25
CA THR A 224 15.35 -2.22 -8.83
C THR A 224 15.38 -3.14 -7.63
N VAL A 225 16.38 -4.03 -7.58
CA VAL A 225 16.75 -4.79 -6.40
C VAL A 225 18.03 -4.18 -5.83
N THR A 226 17.99 -3.70 -4.60
CA THR A 226 19.15 -3.17 -3.89
C THR A 226 19.54 -4.11 -2.78
N VAL A 227 20.61 -4.87 -2.98
CA VAL A 227 21.19 -5.72 -1.93
C VAL A 227 22.30 -4.93 -1.23
N GLY A 228 22.07 -4.53 0.01
CA GLY A 228 23.06 -3.83 0.84
C GLY A 228 23.94 -4.82 1.61
N THR A 229 25.14 -4.38 2.00
CA THR A 229 25.99 -5.12 2.96
C THR A 229 25.48 -5.07 4.41
N GLY A 230 24.38 -4.32 4.64
CA GLY A 230 23.81 -4.08 5.97
C GLY A 230 24.54 -3.03 6.79
N ALA A 231 25.52 -2.29 6.24
CA ALA A 231 26.20 -1.21 6.96
C ALA A 231 25.33 0.05 7.07
N THR A 232 24.97 0.45 8.29
CA THR A 232 24.18 1.66 8.58
C THR A 232 25.00 2.64 9.41
N SER A 233 24.88 3.95 9.18
CA SER A 233 25.65 4.94 9.96
C SER A 233 25.26 4.94 11.45
N GLY A 234 26.25 5.14 12.31
CA GLY A 234 26.08 5.25 13.77
C GLY A 234 26.40 3.97 14.52
N TRP A 235 25.81 3.83 15.70
CA TRP A 235 25.98 2.69 16.60
C TRP A 235 24.67 1.96 16.80
N TRP A 236 24.75 0.66 17.09
CA TRP A 236 23.62 -0.13 17.54
C TRP A 236 23.78 -0.50 19.00
N CYS A 237 22.80 -0.14 19.84
CA CYS A 237 22.89 -0.30 21.29
C CYS A 237 21.79 -1.19 21.83
N TYR A 238 22.19 -2.18 22.62
CA TYR A 238 21.33 -3.10 23.37
C TYR A 238 21.20 -2.67 24.81
N TRP A 239 20.00 -2.80 25.33
CA TRP A 239 19.64 -2.54 26.71
C TRP A 239 19.28 -3.82 27.45
N MET A 240 19.89 -4.04 28.62
CA MET A 240 19.65 -5.18 29.49
C MET A 240 19.21 -4.71 30.88
N THR A 241 18.12 -5.26 31.39
CA THR A 241 17.61 -5.01 32.75
C THR A 241 17.97 -6.16 33.69
N LYS A 242 17.86 -5.91 35.01
CA LYS A 242 18.13 -6.88 36.08
C LYS A 242 19.55 -7.46 36.01
N THR A 243 20.53 -6.60 35.71
CA THR A 243 21.93 -7.01 35.56
C THR A 243 22.72 -6.77 36.85
N SER A 244 23.54 -7.75 37.23
CA SER A 244 24.37 -7.73 38.44
C SER A 244 25.87 -7.67 38.14
N ARG A 245 26.25 -7.52 36.87
CA ARG A 245 27.64 -7.43 36.41
C ARG A 245 27.73 -6.73 35.06
N LEU A 246 28.95 -6.33 34.69
CA LEU A 246 29.28 -5.88 33.34
C LEU A 246 28.89 -6.98 32.33
N PRO A 247 28.14 -6.65 31.26
CA PRO A 247 27.64 -7.67 30.35
C PRO A 247 28.80 -8.24 29.50
N PRO A 248 28.70 -9.51 29.08
CA PRO A 248 29.69 -10.09 28.19
C PRO A 248 29.77 -9.34 26.86
N ARG A 249 30.93 -9.45 26.18
CA ARG A 249 31.13 -8.85 24.84
C ARG A 249 30.12 -9.36 23.80
N TRP A 250 29.62 -10.58 23.98
CA TRP A 250 28.61 -11.23 23.14
C TRP A 250 27.38 -11.56 23.98
N VAL A 251 26.19 -11.16 23.52
CA VAL A 251 24.93 -11.21 24.29
C VAL A 251 24.05 -12.42 23.94
N THR A 252 24.62 -13.46 23.35
CA THR A 252 23.89 -14.68 22.98
C THR A 252 23.45 -15.51 24.19
N ALA A 253 23.90 -15.15 25.41
CA ALA A 253 23.50 -15.74 26.68
C ALA A 253 22.93 -14.68 27.65
N ALA A 254 22.29 -15.12 28.73
CA ALA A 254 21.67 -14.22 29.72
C ALA A 254 22.70 -13.26 30.37
N PRO A 255 22.34 -11.98 30.63
CA PRO A 255 21.02 -11.36 30.43
C PRO A 255 20.75 -10.98 28.96
N ARG A 256 19.56 -11.33 28.45
CA ARG A 256 19.16 -10.98 27.07
C ARG A 256 18.71 -9.51 26.98
N PRO A 257 18.97 -8.80 25.86
CA PRO A 257 18.47 -7.45 25.68
C PRO A 257 16.94 -7.40 25.69
N GLN A 258 16.33 -6.44 26.37
CA GLN A 258 14.88 -6.18 26.34
C GLN A 258 14.50 -5.03 25.42
N TYR A 259 15.50 -4.25 25.00
CA TYR A 259 15.33 -3.16 24.05
C TYR A 259 16.61 -2.99 23.25
N ALA A 260 16.51 -2.53 22.00
CA ALA A 260 17.65 -2.13 21.21
C ALA A 260 17.24 -1.02 20.25
N ALA A 261 18.20 -0.14 19.92
CA ALA A 261 17.99 0.94 18.97
C ALA A 261 19.32 1.43 18.39
N SER A 262 19.24 2.11 17.25
CA SER A 262 20.36 2.83 16.66
C SER A 262 20.56 4.19 17.34
N THR A 263 21.75 4.74 17.20
CA THR A 263 22.14 6.06 17.76
C THR A 263 23.33 6.65 17.04
N GLY A 264 23.42 7.98 17.01
CA GLY A 264 24.59 8.66 16.47
C GLY A 264 25.84 8.54 17.34
N ALA A 265 25.71 8.27 18.64
CA ALA A 265 26.85 8.24 19.56
C ALA A 265 26.60 7.39 20.82
N VAL A 266 27.67 6.81 21.38
CA VAL A 266 27.63 6.15 22.70
C VAL A 266 27.79 7.22 23.78
N ARG A 267 26.69 7.84 24.23
CA ARG A 267 26.67 8.93 25.24
C ARG A 267 25.46 8.90 26.17
N PHE A 268 25.61 8.52 27.43
CA PHE A 268 24.57 8.52 28.47
C PHE A 268 25.03 9.39 29.67
N GLY A 269 24.12 10.10 30.36
CA GLY A 269 24.43 11.03 31.45
C GLY A 269 23.24 11.43 32.33
N ALA A 270 23.46 11.74 33.62
CA ALA A 270 22.42 12.17 34.56
C ALA A 270 21.79 13.53 34.18
N GLY A 271 20.47 13.56 33.95
CA GLY A 271 19.65 14.78 33.93
C GLY A 271 19.70 15.70 32.70
N LYS A 272 20.57 15.47 31.70
CA LYS A 272 20.61 16.31 30.47
C LYS A 272 20.59 15.57 29.14
N HIS A 273 20.75 14.24 29.14
CA HIS A 273 20.83 13.42 27.93
C HIS A 273 20.10 12.08 28.10
N GLY A 274 18.78 12.12 28.29
CA GLY A 274 17.94 10.93 28.07
C GLY A 274 17.94 10.61 26.57
N TRP A 275 18.18 9.36 26.19
CA TRP A 275 18.06 8.96 24.79
C TRP A 275 16.57 8.94 24.45
N ALA A 276 16.14 9.75 23.48
CA ALA A 276 14.80 9.65 22.93
C ALA A 276 14.55 8.18 22.51
N GLY A 277 13.49 7.56 23.06
CA GLY A 277 13.10 6.18 22.75
C GLY A 277 13.54 5.11 23.77
N PHE A 278 14.42 5.40 24.73
CA PHE A 278 14.79 4.41 25.76
C PHE A 278 13.85 4.50 26.98
N PRO A 279 13.45 3.37 27.62
CA PRO A 279 12.41 3.39 28.66
C PRO A 279 12.85 4.12 29.94
N THR A 280 12.33 5.32 30.24
CA THR A 280 12.50 6.00 31.53
C THR A 280 11.57 5.43 32.62
N PRO A 281 11.92 5.45 33.93
CA PRO A 281 13.11 6.02 34.58
C PRO A 281 14.13 4.97 35.07
N PHE A 282 15.42 5.34 35.19
CA PHE A 282 16.51 4.39 35.47
C PHE A 282 17.07 4.46 36.89
N GLY A 283 16.58 3.59 37.78
CA GLY A 283 17.33 3.15 38.95
C GLY A 283 18.56 2.30 38.58
N ALA A 284 19.22 1.69 39.56
CA ALA A 284 20.34 0.77 39.42
C ALA A 284 19.93 -0.57 38.78
N GLY A 285 20.90 -1.35 38.31
CA GLY A 285 20.67 -2.75 37.89
C GLY A 285 20.36 -2.94 36.40
N TRP A 286 20.91 -2.10 35.52
CA TRP A 286 20.84 -2.30 34.07
C TRP A 286 22.22 -2.20 33.42
N ALA A 287 22.37 -2.81 32.25
CA ALA A 287 23.58 -2.75 31.45
C ALA A 287 23.31 -2.41 29.98
N MET A 288 24.31 -1.84 29.32
CA MET A 288 24.28 -1.49 27.90
C MET A 288 25.41 -2.17 27.17
N ARG A 289 25.14 -2.51 25.91
CA ARG A 289 26.17 -2.88 24.93
C ARG A 289 25.93 -2.11 23.63
N CYS A 290 26.87 -1.26 23.24
CA CYS A 290 26.87 -0.60 21.94
C CYS A 290 27.92 -1.23 21.02
N VAL A 291 27.56 -1.46 19.76
CA VAL A 291 28.46 -1.96 18.72
C VAL A 291 28.44 -1.03 17.52
N GLY A 292 29.61 -0.78 16.98
CA GLY A 292 29.83 -0.07 15.73
C GLY A 292 31.12 -0.56 15.08
N SER A 293 31.46 0.01 13.93
CA SER A 293 32.60 -0.30 13.10
C SER A 293 33.19 1.01 12.65
N LEU A 294 34.49 1.20 12.89
CA LEU A 294 35.23 2.35 12.42
C LEU A 294 35.85 2.04 11.06
N ASP A 295 35.55 2.87 10.06
CA ASP A 295 36.14 2.74 8.74
C ASP A 295 37.44 3.56 8.66
N VAL A 296 38.56 2.86 8.70
CA VAL A 296 39.91 3.44 8.76
C VAL A 296 40.48 3.50 7.36
N ALA A 297 40.53 4.70 6.76
CA ALA A 297 41.07 4.88 5.41
C ALA A 297 42.59 4.58 5.32
N LYS A 298 43.35 4.88 6.38
CA LYS A 298 44.81 4.68 6.44
C LYS A 298 45.20 4.12 7.79
N GLY A 299 45.98 3.03 7.81
CA GLY A 299 46.46 2.45 9.06
C GLY A 299 47.30 3.46 9.87
N GLY A 300 47.09 3.52 11.18
CA GLY A 300 47.67 4.57 12.02
C GLY A 300 47.40 4.38 13.52
N ARG A 301 47.86 5.34 14.32
CA ARG A 301 47.58 5.42 15.77
C ARG A 301 46.45 6.42 15.99
N TYR A 302 45.41 5.99 16.69
CA TYR A 302 44.18 6.75 16.85
C TYR A 302 43.79 6.86 18.34
N PRO A 303 43.48 8.06 18.85
CA PRO A 303 43.09 8.26 20.25
C PRO A 303 41.59 8.00 20.46
N PHE A 304 41.26 7.23 21.49
CA PHE A 304 39.90 7.03 21.99
C PHE A 304 39.79 7.69 23.35
N LYS A 305 38.73 8.48 23.56
CA LYS A 305 38.43 9.10 24.85
C LYS A 305 37.14 8.49 25.42
N LEU A 306 37.24 7.84 26.57
CA LEU A 306 36.10 7.28 27.30
C LEU A 306 35.90 8.06 28.60
N THR A 307 34.71 8.59 28.81
CA THR A 307 34.25 9.09 30.11
C THR A 307 33.22 8.13 30.66
N ALA A 308 33.38 7.64 31.89
CA ALA A 308 32.40 6.76 32.49
C ALA A 308 32.30 6.97 34.00
N ASN A 309 31.12 6.67 34.53
CA ASN A 309 30.83 6.61 35.94
C ASN A 309 30.27 5.23 36.28
N GLY A 310 31.12 4.31 36.75
CA GLY A 310 30.79 2.91 36.99
C GLY A 310 31.48 1.93 36.01
N PRO A 311 31.26 0.60 36.18
CA PRO A 311 31.95 -0.43 35.40
C PRO A 311 31.73 -0.29 33.89
N VAL A 312 32.82 -0.32 33.12
CA VAL A 312 32.81 -0.09 31.66
C VAL A 312 33.96 -0.84 30.97
N ALA A 313 33.76 -1.28 29.72
CA ALA A 313 34.84 -1.74 28.86
C ALA A 313 34.63 -1.34 27.39
N VAL A 314 35.74 -1.10 26.69
CA VAL A 314 35.80 -0.81 25.25
C VAL A 314 36.71 -1.85 24.60
N TYR A 315 36.22 -2.48 23.55
CA TYR A 315 36.93 -3.49 22.77
C TYR A 315 37.12 -3.04 21.33
N LEU A 316 38.28 -3.35 20.76
CA LEU A 316 38.57 -3.26 19.33
C LEU A 316 38.69 -4.68 18.79
N GLY A 317 37.70 -5.10 18.00
CA GLY A 317 37.48 -6.49 17.65
C GLY A 317 37.39 -7.35 18.91
N THR A 318 38.34 -8.26 19.08
CA THR A 318 38.40 -9.14 20.24
C THR A 318 39.27 -8.62 21.38
N LYS A 319 40.05 -7.55 21.17
CA LYS A 319 41.05 -7.06 22.11
C LYS A 319 40.48 -5.93 22.99
N PRO A 320 40.62 -5.99 24.33
CA PRO A 320 40.23 -4.87 25.19
C PRO A 320 41.16 -3.68 24.96
N LEU A 321 40.59 -2.52 24.63
CA LEU A 321 41.29 -1.24 24.66
C LEU A 321 41.34 -0.67 26.08
N LEU A 322 40.25 -0.86 26.82
CA LEU A 322 40.08 -0.46 28.21
C LEU A 322 39.04 -1.37 28.87
N ALA A 323 39.31 -1.85 30.08
CA ALA A 323 38.34 -2.62 30.87
C ALA A 323 38.48 -2.24 32.34
N LEU A 324 37.40 -1.71 32.92
CA LEU A 324 37.34 -1.22 34.30
C LEU A 324 36.22 -2.00 35.01
N GLY A 325 36.54 -3.20 35.49
CA GLY A 325 35.56 -4.19 35.98
C GLY A 325 35.51 -4.41 37.50
N GLY A 326 36.31 -3.70 38.30
CA GLY A 326 36.43 -3.93 39.75
C GLY A 326 35.49 -3.10 40.63
N ALA A 327 35.36 -3.48 41.90
CA ALA A 327 34.49 -2.89 42.92
C ALA A 327 34.69 -1.38 43.20
N GLY A 328 35.71 -0.74 42.61
CA GLY A 328 36.05 0.68 42.76
C GLY A 328 36.12 1.46 41.44
N ALA A 329 35.30 1.17 40.43
CA ALA A 329 35.25 1.97 39.19
C ALA A 329 34.72 3.40 39.48
N ALA A 330 35.62 4.29 39.91
CA ALA A 330 35.36 5.71 40.14
C ALA A 330 35.06 6.45 38.84
N THR A 331 34.35 7.58 38.95
CA THR A 331 34.13 8.50 37.83
C THR A 331 35.47 8.92 37.22
N GLY A 332 35.62 8.75 35.91
CA GLY A 332 36.88 9.08 35.26
C GLY A 332 36.75 9.32 33.77
N THR A 333 37.80 9.92 33.21
CA THR A 333 38.00 10.09 31.77
C THR A 333 39.35 9.52 31.40
N TRP A 334 39.38 8.60 30.44
CA TRP A 334 40.58 7.91 29.98
C TRP A 334 40.78 8.14 28.50
N THR A 335 42.00 8.51 28.11
CA THR A 335 42.43 8.55 26.72
C THR A 335 43.36 7.39 26.45
N LYS A 336 43.01 6.52 25.50
CA LYS A 336 43.81 5.37 25.08
C LYS A 336 44.06 5.43 23.58
N THR A 337 45.31 5.30 23.18
CA THR A 337 45.69 5.27 21.76
C THR A 337 45.78 3.83 21.27
N ALA A 338 45.11 3.51 20.18
CA ALA A 338 45.16 2.19 19.55
C ALA A 338 45.78 2.27 18.14
N ARG A 339 46.50 1.23 17.73
CA ARG A 339 46.95 1.08 16.34
C ARG A 339 45.87 0.36 15.54
N LEU A 340 45.30 1.04 14.54
CA LEU A 340 44.29 0.48 13.65
C LEU A 340 44.91 0.24 12.26
N ALA A 341 44.55 -0.88 11.62
CA ALA A 341 44.86 -1.12 10.22
C ALA A 341 43.89 -0.36 9.31
N ALA A 342 44.23 -0.19 8.03
CA ALA A 342 43.25 0.28 7.05
C ALA A 342 42.13 -0.78 6.89
N GLY A 343 40.89 -0.32 6.70
CA GLY A 343 39.69 -1.17 6.66
C GLY A 343 38.78 -0.96 7.88
N SER A 344 37.78 -1.83 8.02
CA SER A 344 36.76 -1.70 9.07
C SER A 344 37.19 -2.39 10.36
N THR A 345 37.11 -1.69 11.50
CA THR A 345 37.40 -2.24 12.82
C THR A 345 36.19 -2.15 13.73
N VAL A 346 35.65 -3.30 14.17
CA VAL A 346 34.53 -3.35 15.11
C VAL A 346 34.93 -2.77 16.46
N VAL A 347 34.11 -1.87 17.00
CA VAL A 347 34.23 -1.30 18.33
C VAL A 347 33.03 -1.73 19.16
N THR A 348 33.27 -2.28 20.35
CA THR A 348 32.20 -2.64 21.30
C THR A 348 32.39 -1.91 22.61
N VAL A 349 31.34 -1.23 23.09
CA VAL A 349 31.30 -0.61 24.41
C VAL A 349 30.30 -1.36 25.27
N VAL A 350 30.72 -1.79 26.46
CA VAL A 350 29.83 -2.35 27.48
C VAL A 350 29.88 -1.51 28.75
N TYR A 351 28.73 -1.30 29.36
CA TYR A 351 28.57 -0.49 30.57
C TYR A 351 27.55 -1.14 31.50
N TRP A 352 27.76 -1.05 32.81
CA TRP A 352 26.81 -1.51 33.82
C TRP A 352 26.55 -0.43 34.86
N LYS A 353 25.29 0.00 34.97
CA LYS A 353 24.84 0.92 36.00
C LYS A 353 24.58 0.15 37.30
N LYS A 354 25.63 -0.05 38.08
CA LYS A 354 25.57 -0.77 39.35
C LYS A 354 24.83 0.00 40.45
N TRP A 355 24.85 1.33 40.45
CA TRP A 355 24.33 2.17 41.54
C TRP A 355 23.45 3.31 41.02
N ASP A 356 22.53 3.81 41.85
CA ASP A 356 21.54 4.83 41.48
C ASP A 356 22.15 6.18 41.10
N ASN A 357 23.22 6.58 41.78
CA ASN A 357 23.93 7.85 41.59
C ASN A 357 24.92 7.86 40.42
N LEU A 358 25.23 6.71 39.80
CA LEU A 358 26.12 6.65 38.65
C LEU A 358 25.31 6.51 37.37
N GLY A 359 25.65 7.26 36.33
CA GLY A 359 24.86 7.23 35.09
C GLY A 359 25.52 7.92 33.93
N THR A 360 26.85 7.89 33.81
CA THR A 360 27.55 8.51 32.68
C THR A 360 28.37 7.47 31.93
N VAL A 361 28.22 7.39 30.61
CA VAL A 361 29.15 6.69 29.71
C VAL A 361 29.20 7.44 28.38
N GLN A 362 30.37 7.90 27.98
CA GLN A 362 30.60 8.62 26.74
C GLN A 362 31.87 8.11 26.07
N LEU A 363 31.73 7.50 24.90
CA LEU A 363 32.84 7.23 24.01
C LEU A 363 32.94 8.35 22.96
N THR A 364 34.13 8.94 22.86
CA THR A 364 34.52 9.82 21.74
C THR A 364 35.52 9.05 20.90
N THR A 365 35.11 8.71 19.68
CA THR A 365 35.96 8.09 18.68
C THR A 365 36.94 9.12 18.08
N PRO A 366 38.01 8.65 17.41
CA PRO A 366 38.94 9.53 16.73
C PRO A 366 38.21 10.45 15.71
N PRO A 367 38.54 11.75 15.65
CA PRO A 367 37.93 12.66 14.68
C PRO A 367 38.13 12.18 13.24
N GLY A 368 37.12 12.37 12.39
CA GLY A 368 37.19 12.09 10.95
C GLY A 368 37.08 10.61 10.56
N LEU A 369 36.85 9.70 11.51
CA LEU A 369 36.53 8.30 11.21
C LEU A 369 35.00 8.09 11.22
N PRO A 370 34.38 7.73 10.07
CA PRO A 370 32.98 7.31 10.04
C PRO A 370 32.75 6.09 10.93
N VAL A 371 31.60 6.07 11.60
CA VAL A 371 31.12 4.90 12.35
C VAL A 371 29.90 4.35 11.64
N SER A 372 29.87 3.03 11.46
CA SER A 372 28.70 2.28 10.98
C SER A 372 28.40 1.09 11.89
N TYR A 373 27.21 0.51 11.84
CA TYR A 373 26.90 -0.78 12.45
C TYR A 373 26.36 -1.74 11.38
N ALA A 374 26.58 -3.03 11.62
CA ALA A 374 26.15 -4.11 10.74
C ALA A 374 24.72 -4.54 11.13
N ALA A 375 23.70 -4.08 10.40
CA ALA A 375 22.30 -4.46 10.58
C ALA A 375 22.12 -5.98 10.49
N ASN A 376 22.88 -6.63 9.60
CA ASN A 376 22.90 -8.08 9.47
C ASN A 376 23.50 -8.86 10.65
N LYS A 377 24.09 -8.18 11.64
CA LYS A 377 24.60 -8.81 12.87
C LYS A 377 23.78 -8.43 14.10
N GLN A 378 22.57 -7.87 13.92
CA GLN A 378 21.69 -7.55 15.02
C GLN A 378 21.08 -8.82 15.64
N LEU A 379 21.06 -8.86 16.97
CA LEU A 379 20.31 -9.85 17.73
C LEU A 379 18.83 -9.47 17.73
N PRO A 380 17.92 -10.45 17.58
CA PRO A 380 16.50 -10.18 17.68
C PRO A 380 16.15 -9.73 19.10
N VAL A 381 15.28 -8.73 19.23
CA VAL A 381 14.76 -8.24 20.52
C VAL A 381 13.26 -8.04 20.37
N LEU A 382 12.47 -8.54 21.32
CA LEU A 382 11.02 -8.36 21.36
C LEU A 382 10.66 -7.26 22.37
N THR A 383 9.90 -6.27 21.91
CA THR A 383 9.40 -5.16 22.73
C THR A 383 7.91 -5.28 23.06
N GLY A 384 7.14 -6.06 22.30
CA GLY A 384 5.72 -6.26 22.58
C GLY A 384 5.05 -7.41 21.84
N LEU A 385 3.90 -7.83 22.36
CA LEU A 385 2.94 -8.70 21.70
C LEU A 385 1.63 -7.92 21.56
N SER A 386 0.90 -8.04 20.44
CA SER A 386 -0.44 -7.45 20.32
C SER A 386 -1.45 -8.04 21.30
N THR A 387 -1.21 -9.27 21.75
CA THR A 387 -1.94 -9.94 22.82
C THR A 387 -0.98 -10.86 23.60
N SER A 388 -1.13 -10.91 24.91
CA SER A 388 -0.35 -11.77 25.83
C SER A 388 -1.12 -13.01 26.28
N SER A 389 -2.25 -13.32 25.64
CA SER A 389 -3.07 -14.50 25.94
C SER A 389 -3.77 -15.08 24.71
N GLY A 390 -4.12 -16.36 24.79
CA GLY A 390 -4.87 -17.08 23.76
C GLY A 390 -5.49 -18.38 24.28
N GLY A 391 -6.35 -18.97 23.45
CA GLY A 391 -7.09 -20.19 23.77
C GLY A 391 -6.22 -21.44 23.65
N VAL A 392 -6.61 -22.49 24.38
CA VAL A 392 -5.79 -23.70 24.54
C VAL A 392 -5.53 -24.47 23.25
N GLY A 393 -6.40 -24.30 22.24
CA GLY A 393 -6.24 -24.92 20.93
C GLY A 393 -5.11 -24.32 20.07
N GLY A 394 -4.50 -23.19 20.47
CA GLY A 394 -3.59 -22.42 19.59
C GLY A 394 -4.34 -21.78 18.43
N GLY A 395 -3.76 -20.87 17.63
CA GLY A 395 -4.42 -20.23 16.48
C GLY A 395 -4.77 -18.76 16.69
N THR A 396 -4.42 -18.20 17.84
CA THR A 396 -4.48 -16.77 18.11
C THR A 396 -3.48 -16.06 17.20
N THR A 397 -3.93 -15.06 16.43
CA THR A 397 -3.01 -14.20 15.68
C THR A 397 -2.31 -13.25 16.66
N VAL A 398 -0.98 -13.33 16.74
CA VAL A 398 -0.15 -12.46 17.58
C VAL A 398 0.80 -11.68 16.69
N LYS A 399 0.77 -10.35 16.77
CA LYS A 399 1.82 -9.49 16.23
C LYS A 399 2.93 -9.38 17.27
N LEU A 400 4.13 -9.79 16.91
CA LEU A 400 5.35 -9.55 17.66
C LEU A 400 5.92 -8.21 17.19
N SER A 401 6.27 -7.33 18.12
CA SER A 401 6.99 -6.08 17.85
C SER A 401 8.39 -6.15 18.44
N GLY A 402 9.37 -5.56 17.75
CA GLY A 402 10.76 -5.73 18.14
C GLY A 402 11.77 -4.99 17.27
N SER A 403 13.00 -5.50 17.27
CA SER A 403 14.10 -5.10 16.39
C SER A 403 14.90 -6.33 15.98
N GLY A 404 15.53 -6.34 14.82
CA GLY A 404 16.37 -7.47 14.37
C GLY A 404 15.55 -8.71 13.97
N LEU A 405 14.30 -8.52 13.54
CA LEU A 405 13.30 -9.56 13.24
C LEU A 405 13.25 -9.96 11.75
N PHE A 406 14.40 -10.17 11.12
CA PHE A 406 14.50 -10.46 9.68
C PHE A 406 15.26 -11.75 9.39
N ASN A 407 15.16 -12.20 8.13
CA ASN A 407 15.89 -13.30 7.49
C ASN A 407 15.75 -14.70 8.14
N GLY A 408 14.75 -15.46 7.67
CA GLY A 408 14.59 -16.87 8.03
C GLY A 408 14.22 -17.09 9.49
N GLU A 409 13.52 -16.11 10.09
CA GLU A 409 13.15 -16.15 11.48
C GLU A 409 12.18 -17.30 11.81
N THR A 410 12.28 -17.76 13.04
CA THR A 410 11.33 -18.72 13.62
C THR A 410 10.86 -18.19 14.95
N VAL A 411 9.55 -18.27 15.20
CA VAL A 411 8.95 -17.83 16.45
C VAL A 411 8.53 -19.06 17.25
N PHE A 412 8.87 -19.09 18.53
CA PHE A 412 8.56 -20.18 19.44
C PHE A 412 7.67 -19.69 20.58
N PHE A 413 6.64 -20.47 20.91
CA PHE A 413 5.84 -20.36 22.11
C PHE A 413 6.24 -21.55 23.00
N GLY A 414 7.04 -21.28 24.02
CA GLY A 414 7.74 -22.33 24.76
C GLY A 414 8.73 -23.06 23.86
N LYS A 415 8.51 -24.36 23.64
CA LYS A 415 9.33 -25.19 22.75
C LYS A 415 8.69 -25.39 21.36
N THR A 416 7.45 -24.94 21.16
CA THR A 416 6.69 -25.21 19.95
C THR A 416 6.81 -24.04 18.98
N GLN A 417 7.19 -24.33 17.74
CA GLN A 417 7.28 -23.32 16.69
C GLN A 417 5.88 -22.86 16.26
N ALA A 418 5.69 -21.56 16.15
CA ALA A 418 4.48 -20.92 15.66
C ALA A 418 4.49 -20.84 14.12
N THR A 419 3.30 -20.81 13.51
CA THR A 419 3.17 -20.58 12.07
C THR A 419 3.25 -19.09 11.77
N ILE A 420 4.23 -18.66 10.98
CA ILE A 420 4.31 -17.28 10.49
C ILE A 420 3.23 -17.08 9.42
N ILE A 421 2.42 -16.03 9.58
CA ILE A 421 1.36 -15.65 8.64
C ILE A 421 1.83 -14.52 7.71
N ASN A 422 2.65 -13.62 8.26
CA ASN A 422 3.22 -12.48 7.54
C ASN A 422 4.45 -11.96 8.32
N ASP A 423 5.57 -11.80 7.65
CA ASP A 423 6.84 -11.27 8.16
C ASP A 423 7.25 -9.95 7.49
N GLY A 424 6.39 -9.36 6.65
CA GLY A 424 6.72 -8.19 5.86
C GLY A 424 7.66 -8.49 4.68
N GLY A 425 7.74 -9.75 4.24
CA GLY A 425 8.53 -10.16 3.07
C GLY A 425 10.04 -10.25 3.31
N GLY A 426 10.46 -10.44 4.58
CA GLY A 426 11.87 -10.52 4.96
C GLY A 426 12.56 -9.17 5.23
N GLU A 427 11.90 -8.05 4.90
CA GLU A 427 12.44 -6.67 5.05
C GLU A 427 12.11 -6.01 6.40
N SER A 428 11.22 -6.61 7.21
CA SER A 428 10.75 -6.02 8.46
C SER A 428 11.75 -6.26 9.60
N SER A 429 12.39 -5.20 10.13
CA SER A 429 13.14 -5.31 11.39
C SER A 429 12.24 -5.31 12.62
N ASP A 430 10.97 -4.88 12.50
CA ASP A 430 10.23 -4.35 13.63
C ASP A 430 8.93 -5.11 13.98
N SER A 431 8.40 -5.95 13.07
CA SER A 431 7.26 -6.80 13.42
C SER A 431 7.07 -8.07 12.58
N ILE A 432 6.53 -9.11 13.21
CA ILE A 432 6.16 -10.41 12.60
C ILE A 432 4.75 -10.79 13.09
N TYR A 433 3.91 -11.39 12.24
CA TYR A 433 2.61 -11.94 12.59
C TYR A 433 2.64 -13.47 12.59
N VAL A 434 2.18 -14.08 13.67
CA VAL A 434 2.17 -15.54 13.83
C VAL A 434 0.83 -16.05 14.34
N LYS A 435 0.56 -17.33 14.11
CA LYS A 435 -0.45 -18.11 14.84
C LYS A 435 0.20 -18.79 16.04
N SER A 436 -0.34 -18.57 17.24
CA SER A 436 0.09 -19.35 18.42
C SER A 436 -0.13 -20.85 18.18
N PRO A 437 0.76 -21.74 18.64
CA PRO A 437 0.47 -23.17 18.66
C PRO A 437 -0.47 -23.53 19.82
N ALA A 438 -0.96 -24.77 19.85
CA ALA A 438 -1.76 -25.27 20.98
C ALA A 438 -0.92 -25.30 22.27
N GLY A 439 -1.57 -25.05 23.41
CA GLY A 439 -0.91 -25.02 24.72
C GLY A 439 -1.89 -24.86 25.89
N THR A 440 -1.44 -25.13 27.11
CA THR A 440 -2.32 -25.19 28.30
C THR A 440 -1.84 -24.39 29.49
N SER A 441 -0.69 -23.72 29.39
CA SER A 441 -0.05 -23.00 30.49
C SER A 441 0.51 -21.64 30.06
N THR A 442 1.18 -20.92 30.96
CA THR A 442 1.96 -19.74 30.54
C THR A 442 3.28 -20.19 29.91
N VAL A 443 3.59 -19.69 28.72
CA VAL A 443 4.84 -19.96 27.99
C VAL A 443 5.59 -18.67 27.68
N SER A 444 6.89 -18.83 27.38
CA SER A 444 7.72 -17.75 26.86
C SER A 444 7.65 -17.69 25.33
N VAL A 445 7.42 -16.51 24.77
CA VAL A 445 7.47 -16.23 23.33
C VAL A 445 8.85 -15.68 22.98
N THR A 446 9.53 -16.30 22.03
CA THR A 446 10.86 -15.86 21.54
C THR A 446 10.93 -15.94 20.02
N ALA A 447 11.64 -15.00 19.41
CA ALA A 447 12.04 -15.07 18.01
C ALA A 447 13.50 -15.53 17.90
N LYS A 448 13.81 -16.36 16.91
CA LYS A 448 15.14 -16.86 16.59
C LYS A 448 15.49 -16.48 15.15
N THR A 449 16.67 -15.91 14.96
CA THR A 449 17.27 -15.61 13.65
C THR A 449 18.65 -16.26 13.55
N GLY A 450 19.32 -16.13 12.40
CA GLY A 450 20.72 -16.58 12.24
C GLY A 450 21.70 -15.95 13.24
N ASN A 451 21.37 -14.80 13.83
CA ASN A 451 22.23 -14.09 14.78
C ASN A 451 22.00 -14.49 16.24
N GLY A 452 20.84 -15.06 16.59
CA GLY A 452 20.55 -15.45 17.97
C GLY A 452 19.06 -15.57 18.30
N VAL A 453 18.76 -15.55 19.60
CA VAL A 453 17.40 -15.69 20.15
C VAL A 453 17.04 -14.48 21.00
N SER A 454 15.81 -13.98 20.85
CA SER A 454 15.32 -12.80 21.55
C SER A 454 15.13 -13.00 23.05
N ASN A 455 14.90 -11.91 23.78
CA ASN A 455 14.29 -11.98 25.10
C ASN A 455 12.91 -12.68 25.03
N PRO A 456 12.52 -13.38 26.11
CA PRO A 456 11.18 -13.95 26.21
C PRO A 456 10.15 -12.89 26.59
N LEU A 457 9.00 -12.91 25.94
CA LEU A 457 7.76 -12.26 26.41
C LEU A 457 6.79 -13.34 26.92
N LYS A 458 5.90 -13.02 27.87
CA LYS A 458 4.97 -14.02 28.41
C LYS A 458 3.70 -14.10 27.57
N PHE A 459 3.23 -15.33 27.33
CA PHE A 459 1.95 -15.61 26.73
C PHE A 459 1.21 -16.69 27.53
N THR A 460 -0.04 -16.43 27.90
CA THR A 460 -0.82 -17.33 28.76
C THR A 460 -1.90 -18.05 27.97
N TYR A 461 -1.87 -19.39 27.98
CA TYR A 461 -2.99 -20.21 27.52
C TYR A 461 -3.97 -20.40 28.68
N GLY A 462 -5.17 -19.84 28.56
CA GLY A 462 -6.18 -19.91 29.61
C GLY A 462 -7.42 -19.09 29.26
N GLY A 463 -8.50 -19.78 28.87
CA GLY A 463 -9.79 -19.17 28.54
C GLY A 463 -9.98 -18.88 27.04
N THR A 464 -11.08 -19.41 26.49
CA THR A 464 -11.69 -19.17 25.16
C THR A 464 -11.01 -18.12 24.25
N GLY A 465 -10.36 -18.56 23.16
CA GLY A 465 -9.81 -17.66 22.14
C GLY A 465 -8.71 -18.30 21.28
N GLY A 466 -8.98 -19.45 20.65
CA GLY A 466 -7.99 -20.46 20.30
C GLY A 466 -7.65 -20.61 18.83
N GLY A 467 -8.14 -21.71 18.23
CA GLY A 467 -7.92 -22.14 16.85
C GLY A 467 -7.31 -23.54 16.66
N GLY A 468 -8.05 -24.59 17.05
CA GLY A 468 -7.85 -25.94 16.52
C GLY A 468 -8.84 -26.23 15.37
N ASP A 469 -8.39 -26.99 14.38
CA ASP A 469 -9.12 -27.54 13.26
C ASP A 469 -9.66 -28.95 13.56
N GLY A 470 -10.83 -29.27 12.99
CA GLY A 470 -11.34 -30.63 12.87
C GLY A 470 -12.29 -31.12 13.96
N GLY A 471 -13.58 -31.25 13.61
CA GLY A 471 -14.48 -32.27 14.18
C GLY A 471 -15.08 -32.01 15.57
N SER A 472 -16.41 -31.97 15.61
CA SER A 472 -17.28 -32.12 16.80
C SER A 472 -17.11 -31.13 17.96
N GLY A 473 -18.09 -30.22 18.10
CA GLY A 473 -18.59 -29.81 19.42
C GLY A 473 -17.88 -28.68 20.18
N VAL A 474 -17.31 -27.67 19.52
CA VAL A 474 -16.68 -26.53 20.23
C VAL A 474 -17.74 -25.47 20.66
N PRO A 475 -17.76 -25.04 21.94
CA PRO A 475 -18.62 -23.94 22.41
C PRO A 475 -18.19 -22.59 21.81
N ALA A 476 -19.12 -21.63 21.70
CA ALA A 476 -18.88 -20.29 21.15
C ALA A 476 -17.63 -19.62 21.75
N THR A 477 -16.63 -19.30 20.92
CA THR A 477 -15.41 -18.56 21.32
C THR A 477 -15.40 -17.16 20.72
N THR A 478 -14.82 -16.21 21.45
CA THR A 478 -14.46 -14.83 21.01
C THR A 478 -13.32 -14.79 19.99
N GLU A 479 -12.90 -15.94 19.47
CA GLU A 479 -11.80 -16.06 18.53
C GLU A 479 -12.24 -15.69 17.11
N VAL A 480 -11.59 -14.69 16.51
CA VAL A 480 -11.88 -14.26 15.15
C VAL A 480 -11.25 -15.22 14.14
N LYS A 481 -12.08 -16.10 13.57
CA LYS A 481 -11.64 -17.11 12.58
C LYS A 481 -12.48 -17.05 11.31
N TYR A 482 -11.81 -16.98 10.17
CA TYR A 482 -12.43 -16.96 8.85
C TYR A 482 -11.88 -18.07 7.96
N VAL A 483 -12.70 -18.52 7.00
CA VAL A 483 -12.27 -19.41 5.91
C VAL A 483 -12.55 -18.77 4.57
N SER A 484 -11.63 -18.94 3.63
CA SER A 484 -11.81 -18.54 2.23
C SER A 484 -12.83 -19.42 1.54
N THR A 485 -13.72 -18.80 0.77
CA THR A 485 -14.66 -19.47 -0.12
C THR A 485 -15.03 -18.52 -1.27
N HIS A 486 -16.16 -18.78 -1.92
CA HIS A 486 -16.72 -17.97 -3.00
C HIS A 486 -18.24 -18.16 -3.04
N LEU A 487 -18.93 -17.33 -3.81
CA LEU A 487 -20.35 -17.55 -4.10
C LEU A 487 -20.51 -18.83 -4.91
N LYS A 488 -21.50 -19.64 -4.55
CA LYS A 488 -21.74 -20.96 -5.13
C LYS A 488 -23.10 -21.05 -5.78
N THR A 489 -23.21 -21.82 -6.85
CA THR A 489 -24.49 -22.26 -7.40
C THR A 489 -25.17 -23.26 -6.45
N LYS A 490 -26.40 -23.65 -6.75
CA LYS A 490 -27.11 -24.72 -6.00
C LYS A 490 -26.37 -26.06 -6.00
N SER A 491 -25.59 -26.36 -7.04
CA SER A 491 -24.77 -27.58 -7.12
C SER A 491 -23.46 -27.48 -6.33
N GLY A 492 -23.17 -26.33 -5.70
CA GLY A 492 -21.92 -26.10 -4.98
C GLY A 492 -20.77 -25.62 -5.87
N ALA A 493 -20.96 -25.55 -7.19
CA ALA A 493 -19.97 -25.04 -8.13
C ALA A 493 -19.77 -23.52 -7.96
N LYS A 494 -18.62 -23.01 -8.42
CA LYS A 494 -18.30 -21.58 -8.38
C LYS A 494 -19.30 -20.78 -9.21
N PHE A 495 -19.85 -19.71 -8.62
CA PHE A 495 -20.74 -18.78 -9.32
C PHE A 495 -19.96 -17.75 -10.13
N THR A 496 -20.12 -17.79 -11.45
CA THR A 496 -19.39 -16.95 -12.42
C THR A 496 -20.31 -16.12 -13.33
N SER A 497 -21.62 -16.15 -13.08
CA SER A 497 -22.63 -15.56 -13.98
C SER A 497 -22.75 -14.03 -13.92
N VAL A 498 -21.87 -13.36 -13.16
CA VAL A 498 -21.72 -11.90 -13.17
C VAL A 498 -20.30 -11.59 -13.67
N PRO A 499 -20.12 -11.40 -14.99
CA PRO A 499 -18.81 -11.08 -15.55
C PRO A 499 -18.37 -9.70 -15.05
N LEU A 500 -17.06 -9.52 -14.87
CA LEU A 500 -16.45 -8.22 -14.55
C LEU A 500 -17.15 -7.45 -13.41
N ALA A 501 -17.55 -8.17 -12.35
CA ALA A 501 -18.24 -7.58 -11.21
C ALA A 501 -17.39 -6.48 -10.55
N THR A 502 -17.99 -5.31 -10.27
CA THR A 502 -17.29 -4.13 -9.75
C THR A 502 -17.64 -3.81 -8.31
N SER A 503 -18.93 -3.78 -8.00
CA SER A 503 -19.50 -3.31 -6.74
C SER A 503 -20.66 -4.20 -6.29
N ILE A 504 -20.93 -4.21 -4.98
CA ILE A 504 -21.99 -5.02 -4.37
C ILE A 504 -22.77 -4.16 -3.38
N ALA A 505 -24.10 -4.22 -3.45
CA ALA A 505 -25.00 -3.67 -2.43
C ALA A 505 -26.11 -4.67 -2.08
N LEU A 506 -26.50 -4.73 -0.82
CA LEU A 506 -27.59 -5.57 -0.35
C LEU A 506 -28.91 -4.80 -0.38
N GLY A 507 -29.92 -5.37 -1.04
CA GLY A 507 -31.28 -4.86 -1.08
C GLY A 507 -31.95 -4.89 0.29
N ALA A 508 -33.04 -4.12 0.41
CA ALA A 508 -33.78 -3.98 1.67
C ALA A 508 -34.43 -5.28 2.16
N ASP A 509 -34.55 -6.31 1.31
CA ASP A 509 -35.03 -7.63 1.71
C ASP A 509 -33.96 -8.47 2.44
N GLY A 510 -32.71 -7.97 2.50
CA GLY A 510 -31.57 -8.62 3.12
C GLY A 510 -31.11 -9.92 2.46
N LEU A 511 -31.65 -10.28 1.30
CA LEU A 511 -31.37 -11.54 0.60
C LEU A 511 -30.96 -11.34 -0.86
N THR A 512 -31.33 -10.21 -1.46
CA THR A 512 -31.00 -9.86 -2.83
C THR A 512 -29.83 -8.89 -2.87
N TYR A 513 -28.75 -9.32 -3.53
CA TYR A 513 -27.59 -8.49 -3.82
C TYR A 513 -27.74 -7.89 -5.21
N PHE A 514 -27.44 -6.60 -5.32
CA PHE A 514 -27.25 -5.90 -6.57
C PHE A 514 -25.76 -5.79 -6.84
N ILE A 515 -25.36 -6.13 -8.06
CA ILE A 515 -23.95 -6.23 -8.42
C ILE A 515 -23.72 -5.45 -9.71
N GLY A 516 -22.86 -4.43 -9.66
CA GLY A 516 -22.43 -3.68 -10.83
C GLY A 516 -21.44 -4.49 -11.68
N SER A 517 -21.39 -4.20 -12.98
CA SER A 517 -20.46 -4.84 -13.91
C SER A 517 -19.90 -3.84 -14.92
N LEU A 518 -18.64 -4.05 -15.32
CA LEU A 518 -18.04 -3.32 -16.44
C LEU A 518 -18.73 -3.60 -17.78
N THR A 519 -19.61 -4.60 -17.88
CA THR A 519 -20.45 -4.81 -19.07
C THR A 519 -21.63 -3.82 -19.18
N GLY A 520 -21.73 -2.86 -18.26
CA GLY A 520 -22.75 -1.81 -18.30
C GLY A 520 -24.11 -2.23 -17.76
N SER A 521 -24.18 -3.33 -17.01
CA SER A 521 -25.42 -3.85 -16.45
C SER A 521 -25.34 -4.00 -14.93
N VAL A 522 -26.50 -3.88 -14.27
CA VAL A 522 -26.68 -4.27 -12.86
C VAL A 522 -27.28 -5.67 -12.82
N TYR A 523 -26.71 -6.55 -12.02
CA TYR A 523 -27.20 -7.91 -11.81
C TYR A 523 -27.95 -8.02 -10.50
N LYS A 524 -29.06 -8.76 -10.50
CA LYS A 524 -29.79 -9.15 -9.29
C LYS A 524 -29.38 -10.58 -8.93
N VAL A 525 -28.77 -10.78 -7.77
CA VAL A 525 -28.33 -12.09 -7.26
C VAL A 525 -29.03 -12.38 -5.94
N ARG A 526 -29.89 -13.39 -5.92
CA ARG A 526 -30.64 -13.78 -4.73
C ARG A 526 -29.96 -14.93 -4.00
N MET A 527 -29.64 -14.70 -2.72
CA MET A 527 -29.09 -15.74 -1.85
C MET A 527 -30.21 -16.57 -1.22
N ILE A 528 -30.00 -17.88 -1.18
CA ILE A 528 -30.83 -18.80 -0.39
C ILE A 528 -30.16 -19.14 0.94
N ASN A 529 -28.83 -18.94 1.04
CA ASN A 529 -28.07 -19.23 2.24
C ASN A 529 -26.85 -18.30 2.38
N HIS A 530 -26.93 -17.35 3.32
CA HIS A 530 -25.84 -16.43 3.68
C HIS A 530 -24.70 -17.09 4.47
N HIS A 531 -24.88 -18.28 5.04
CA HIS A 531 -23.80 -18.96 5.73
C HIS A 531 -22.96 -19.79 4.75
N ALA A 532 -23.63 -20.52 3.85
CA ALA A 532 -22.97 -21.37 2.85
C ALA A 532 -22.56 -20.63 1.56
N MET A 533 -22.91 -19.34 1.43
CA MET A 533 -22.71 -18.53 0.21
C MET A 533 -23.40 -19.10 -1.03
N THR A 534 -24.61 -19.65 -0.88
CA THR A 534 -25.34 -20.29 -1.99
C THR A 534 -26.32 -19.33 -2.65
N VAL A 535 -26.14 -19.16 -3.96
CA VAL A 535 -27.01 -18.41 -4.88
C VAL A 535 -28.20 -19.28 -5.27
N GLY A 536 -29.41 -18.75 -5.11
CA GLY A 536 -30.65 -19.42 -5.49
C GLY A 536 -31.11 -19.06 -6.90
N SER A 537 -31.01 -17.78 -7.26
CA SER A 537 -31.33 -17.27 -8.59
C SER A 537 -30.52 -16.02 -8.87
N TYR A 538 -30.32 -15.74 -10.15
CA TYR A 538 -29.74 -14.49 -10.59
C TYR A 538 -30.35 -14.08 -11.93
N CYS A 539 -30.22 -12.81 -12.28
CA CYS A 539 -30.57 -12.31 -13.60
C CYS A 539 -29.87 -10.98 -13.86
N GLN A 540 -29.68 -10.67 -15.14
CA GLN A 540 -29.09 -9.43 -15.62
C GLN A 540 -30.18 -8.38 -15.82
N GLY A 541 -29.95 -7.15 -15.39
CA GLY A 541 -30.80 -6.01 -15.70
C GLY A 541 -30.49 -5.40 -17.09
N PRO A 542 -31.28 -4.43 -17.54
CA PRO A 542 -31.05 -3.78 -18.82
C PRO A 542 -29.70 -3.05 -18.84
N SER A 543 -29.06 -3.02 -20.01
CA SER A 543 -27.85 -2.23 -20.24
C SER A 543 -28.11 -0.75 -19.97
N SER A 544 -27.13 -0.08 -19.36
CA SER A 544 -27.09 1.37 -19.16
C SER A 544 -26.87 2.13 -20.49
N GLY A 545 -26.41 1.44 -21.53
CA GLY A 545 -26.20 1.99 -22.87
C GLY A 545 -24.93 1.45 -23.52
N ALA A 546 -24.72 1.78 -24.79
CA ALA A 546 -23.51 1.39 -25.51
C ALA A 546 -22.25 1.93 -24.81
N LYS A 547 -21.22 1.09 -24.69
CA LYS A 547 -19.87 1.44 -24.17
C LYS A 547 -19.85 1.93 -22.71
N ARG A 548 -20.96 1.79 -21.99
CA ARG A 548 -21.09 2.19 -20.61
C ARG A 548 -20.65 1.08 -19.67
N ILE A 549 -20.04 1.49 -18.56
CA ILE A 549 -19.73 0.61 -17.43
C ILE A 549 -20.65 0.93 -16.25
N ILE A 550 -20.78 -0.01 -15.31
CA ILE A 550 -21.30 0.26 -13.96
C ILE A 550 -20.16 0.05 -12.95
N ALA A 551 -19.71 1.11 -12.29
CA ALA A 551 -18.61 1.05 -11.33
C ALA A 551 -19.11 0.88 -9.88
N GLY A 552 -20.14 1.63 -9.49
CA GLY A 552 -20.71 1.64 -8.15
C GLY A 552 -22.20 1.29 -8.13
N VAL A 553 -22.63 0.61 -7.07
CA VAL A 553 -24.05 0.40 -6.75
C VAL A 553 -24.33 0.73 -5.28
N ALA A 554 -25.49 1.33 -5.00
CA ALA A 554 -25.92 1.65 -3.64
C ALA A 554 -27.44 1.56 -3.50
N VAL A 555 -27.90 1.15 -2.32
CA VAL A 555 -29.32 1.08 -1.98
C VAL A 555 -29.66 2.22 -1.02
N ASN A 556 -30.68 3.02 -1.35
CA ASN A 556 -31.13 4.09 -0.47
C ASN A 556 -31.93 3.50 0.70
N PRO A 557 -31.48 3.67 1.96
CA PRO A 557 -32.20 3.13 3.11
C PRO A 557 -33.61 3.72 3.31
N ALA A 558 -33.91 4.86 2.67
CA ALA A 558 -35.23 5.48 2.70
C ALA A 558 -36.24 4.83 1.74
N LEU A 559 -35.79 4.10 0.70
CA LEU A 559 -36.66 3.48 -0.29
C LEU A 559 -37.10 2.10 0.16
N THR A 560 -38.05 2.08 1.09
CA THR A 560 -38.40 0.88 1.84
C THR A 560 -39.51 0.00 1.21
N GLY A 561 -40.20 0.52 0.19
CA GLY A 561 -41.34 -0.15 -0.48
C GLY A 561 -40.99 -1.01 -1.70
N GLY A 562 -39.72 -1.15 -2.08
CA GLY A 562 -39.30 -1.96 -3.23
C GLY A 562 -37.78 -2.09 -3.32
N SER A 563 -37.28 -3.11 -4.01
CA SER A 563 -35.83 -3.33 -4.14
C SER A 563 -35.25 -2.41 -5.24
N PHE A 564 -35.06 -1.15 -4.87
CA PHE A 564 -34.41 -0.13 -5.70
C PHE A 564 -32.89 -0.14 -5.51
N VAL A 565 -32.16 0.15 -6.58
CA VAL A 565 -30.70 0.31 -6.54
C VAL A 565 -30.28 1.46 -7.44
N TYR A 566 -29.40 2.31 -6.91
CA TYR A 566 -28.71 3.35 -7.65
C TYR A 566 -27.43 2.76 -8.21
N ALA A 567 -27.12 3.08 -9.47
CA ALA A 567 -25.91 2.65 -10.15
C ALA A 567 -25.20 3.86 -10.74
N SER A 568 -23.89 3.94 -10.55
CA SER A 568 -23.06 4.93 -11.24
C SER A 568 -22.62 4.38 -12.58
N SER A 569 -22.78 5.18 -13.63
CA SER A 569 -22.43 4.77 -14.99
C SER A 569 -21.62 5.83 -15.73
N SER A 570 -20.60 5.35 -16.45
CA SER A 570 -19.67 6.19 -17.21
C SER A 570 -19.30 5.51 -18.53
N ILE A 571 -18.90 6.31 -19.52
CA ILE A 571 -18.10 5.89 -20.66
C ILE A 571 -16.66 6.26 -20.30
N ILE A 572 -15.84 5.24 -20.06
CA ILE A 572 -14.40 5.38 -19.81
C ILE A 572 -13.66 5.48 -21.13
N ASN A 573 -12.42 6.00 -21.10
CA ASN A 573 -11.62 6.24 -22.30
C ASN A 573 -12.44 6.93 -23.41
N TYR A 574 -13.31 7.87 -23.02
CA TYR A 574 -14.41 8.29 -23.91
C TYR A 574 -13.92 8.88 -25.24
N GLN A 575 -12.68 9.40 -25.28
CA GLN A 575 -12.03 9.91 -26.48
C GLN A 575 -11.80 8.80 -27.53
N SER A 576 -11.33 7.63 -27.12
CA SER A 576 -11.20 6.49 -28.05
C SER A 576 -12.53 5.86 -28.41
N GLU A 577 -13.54 6.08 -27.57
CA GLU A 577 -14.92 5.69 -27.84
C GLU A 577 -15.68 6.66 -28.77
N GLY A 578 -15.01 7.69 -29.28
CA GLY A 578 -15.54 8.63 -30.27
C GLY A 578 -16.25 9.85 -29.68
N LEU A 579 -16.08 10.13 -28.39
CA LEU A 579 -16.58 11.36 -27.75
C LEU A 579 -15.42 12.35 -27.59
N SER A 580 -15.58 13.59 -28.04
CA SER A 580 -14.53 14.61 -27.87
C SER A 580 -14.72 15.41 -26.59
N VAL A 581 -13.64 16.04 -26.09
CA VAL A 581 -13.73 17.04 -25.01
C VAL A 581 -14.57 18.24 -25.45
N ALA A 582 -14.38 18.69 -26.69
CA ALA A 582 -15.08 19.84 -27.27
C ALA A 582 -16.61 19.67 -27.32
N ASP A 583 -17.08 18.42 -27.47
CA ASP A 583 -18.51 18.08 -27.48
C ASP A 583 -19.06 17.76 -26.08
N GLY A 584 -18.28 17.98 -25.02
CA GLY A 584 -18.69 17.72 -23.64
C GLY A 584 -18.57 16.27 -23.19
N GLY A 585 -17.73 15.46 -23.86
CA GLY A 585 -17.51 14.04 -23.51
C GLY A 585 -17.06 13.82 -22.06
N TRP A 586 -16.37 14.79 -21.45
CA TRP A 586 -15.95 14.76 -20.05
C TRP A 586 -17.13 14.76 -19.06
N ALA A 587 -18.31 15.25 -19.44
CA ALA A 587 -19.50 15.32 -18.59
C ALA A 587 -20.47 14.14 -18.83
N ASN A 588 -19.97 12.99 -19.28
CA ASN A 588 -20.82 11.86 -19.66
C ASN A 588 -21.35 11.04 -18.46
N GLY A 589 -20.87 11.26 -17.24
CA GLY A 589 -21.24 10.48 -16.06
C GLY A 589 -22.72 10.57 -15.69
N ARG A 590 -23.28 9.46 -15.19
CA ARG A 590 -24.68 9.34 -14.77
C ARG A 590 -24.84 8.60 -13.45
N ILE A 591 -25.87 8.96 -12.70
CA ILE A 591 -26.46 8.09 -11.68
C ILE A 591 -27.82 7.61 -12.20
N GLU A 592 -28.01 6.30 -12.19
CA GLU A 592 -29.21 5.65 -12.72
C GLU A 592 -29.95 4.92 -11.60
N LEU A 593 -31.28 4.88 -11.68
CA LEU A 593 -32.12 4.15 -10.72
C LEU A 593 -32.72 2.93 -11.39
N TYR A 594 -32.53 1.77 -10.78
CA TYR A 594 -33.15 0.51 -11.19
C TYR A 594 -34.11 0.01 -10.10
N LYS A 595 -35.15 -0.71 -10.52
CA LYS A 595 -36.12 -1.35 -9.65
C LYS A 595 -36.20 -2.84 -9.97
N ALA A 596 -36.10 -3.69 -8.95
CA ALA A 596 -36.38 -5.11 -9.12
C ALA A 596 -37.88 -5.34 -9.36
N VAL A 597 -38.19 -6.19 -10.34
CA VAL A 597 -39.55 -6.63 -10.65
C VAL A 597 -39.67 -8.15 -10.47
N ALA A 598 -40.89 -8.63 -10.27
CA ALA A 598 -41.18 -10.05 -10.06
C ALA A 598 -41.14 -10.88 -11.37
N ASP A 599 -41.40 -10.24 -12.52
CA ASP A 599 -41.49 -10.88 -13.84
C ASP A 599 -40.12 -11.18 -14.48
N GLU A 600 -40.13 -11.76 -15.69
CA GLU A 600 -38.97 -12.13 -16.51
C GLU A 600 -37.95 -10.99 -16.73
N ARG A 601 -38.39 -9.73 -16.67
CA ARG A 601 -37.55 -8.54 -16.87
C ARG A 601 -36.49 -8.32 -15.79
N CYS A 602 -36.54 -9.05 -14.67
CA CYS A 602 -35.57 -9.03 -13.57
C CYS A 602 -35.40 -7.69 -12.82
N LEU A 603 -34.95 -6.67 -13.54
CA LEU A 603 -34.73 -5.28 -13.16
C LEU A 603 -35.25 -4.39 -14.29
N VAL A 604 -35.83 -3.25 -13.96
CA VAL A 604 -36.14 -2.21 -14.94
C VAL A 604 -35.38 -0.94 -14.59
N LYS A 605 -34.81 -0.27 -15.60
CA LYS A 605 -34.28 1.08 -15.44
C LYS A 605 -35.46 2.04 -15.27
N VAL A 606 -35.51 2.73 -14.15
CA VAL A 606 -36.59 3.66 -13.78
C VAL A 606 -36.33 5.01 -14.42
N LYS A 607 -35.12 5.56 -14.23
CA LYS A 607 -34.70 6.85 -14.80
C LYS A 607 -33.19 7.05 -14.66
N ASP A 608 -32.66 7.98 -15.46
CA ASP A 608 -31.42 8.67 -15.13
C ASP A 608 -31.74 9.68 -14.02
N VAL A 609 -31.20 9.46 -12.82
CA VAL A 609 -31.40 10.34 -11.66
C VAL A 609 -30.55 11.58 -11.79
N ILE A 610 -29.29 11.41 -12.23
CA ILE A 610 -28.34 12.50 -12.40
C ILE A 610 -27.61 12.30 -13.73
N THR A 611 -27.44 13.38 -14.48
CA THR A 611 -26.65 13.42 -15.73
C THR A 611 -25.69 14.61 -15.71
N GLY A 612 -24.67 14.62 -16.57
CA GLY A 612 -23.72 15.73 -16.66
C GLY A 612 -22.57 15.67 -15.64
N LEU A 613 -22.32 14.49 -15.05
CA LEU A 613 -21.25 14.32 -14.07
C LEU A 613 -19.90 14.05 -14.75
N PRO A 614 -18.79 14.46 -14.12
CA PRO A 614 -17.48 14.36 -14.75
C PRO A 614 -16.94 12.93 -14.74
N VAL A 615 -16.24 12.59 -15.82
CA VAL A 615 -15.51 11.34 -16.02
C VAL A 615 -14.18 11.72 -16.67
N SER A 616 -13.09 11.08 -16.25
CA SER A 616 -11.80 11.28 -16.93
C SER A 616 -11.84 10.74 -18.36
N ALA A 617 -10.94 11.22 -19.21
CA ALA A 617 -10.71 10.60 -20.50
C ALA A 617 -9.91 9.30 -20.43
N HIS A 618 -9.83 8.70 -19.24
CA HIS A 618 -9.16 7.43 -18.97
C HIS A 618 -10.10 6.53 -18.14
N ASP A 619 -9.62 5.99 -17.01
CA ASP A 619 -10.30 5.00 -16.17
C ASP A 619 -10.85 5.55 -14.85
N HIS A 620 -10.64 6.82 -14.53
CA HIS A 620 -11.26 7.45 -13.36
C HIS A 620 -12.73 7.81 -13.65
N THR A 621 -13.64 7.33 -12.80
CA THR A 621 -15.09 7.42 -13.03
C THR A 621 -15.87 7.86 -11.80
N LEU A 622 -17.20 7.78 -11.90
CA LEU A 622 -18.10 7.79 -10.76
C LEU A 622 -18.08 6.44 -10.06
N ASN A 623 -17.47 6.36 -8.88
CA ASN A 623 -17.25 5.09 -8.18
C ASN A 623 -18.28 4.86 -7.07
N GLY A 624 -17.81 4.60 -5.84
CA GLY A 624 -18.62 4.28 -4.68
C GLY A 624 -19.61 5.39 -4.31
N MET A 625 -20.76 4.96 -3.78
CA MET A 625 -21.86 5.82 -3.38
C MET A 625 -22.34 5.48 -1.97
N ALA A 626 -22.79 6.48 -1.23
CA ALA A 626 -23.35 6.31 0.11
C ALA A 626 -24.51 7.29 0.35
N PHE A 627 -25.41 6.95 1.27
CA PHE A 627 -26.52 7.84 1.65
C PHE A 627 -26.31 8.41 3.06
N ASP A 628 -26.58 9.70 3.23
CA ASP A 628 -26.51 10.38 4.52
C ASP A 628 -27.73 10.05 5.41
N GLN A 629 -27.99 10.85 6.46
CA GLN A 629 -29.10 10.64 7.40
C GLN A 629 -30.45 11.18 6.92
N VAL A 630 -30.47 12.02 5.89
CA VAL A 630 -31.68 12.62 5.31
C VAL A 630 -31.97 12.09 3.90
N GLY A 631 -31.17 11.14 3.42
CA GLY A 631 -31.37 10.47 2.14
C GLY A 631 -30.69 11.15 0.95
N ASN A 632 -29.80 12.12 1.17
CA ASN A 632 -28.95 12.66 0.10
C ASN A 632 -27.90 11.63 -0.31
N LEU A 633 -27.52 11.66 -1.58
CA LEU A 633 -26.58 10.74 -2.18
C LEU A 633 -25.18 11.36 -2.25
N LEU A 634 -24.20 10.69 -1.67
CA LEU A 634 -22.78 11.02 -1.80
C LEU A 634 -22.16 10.15 -2.90
N ILE A 635 -21.33 10.74 -3.76
CA ILE A 635 -20.78 10.11 -4.97
C ILE A 635 -19.30 10.40 -5.05
N GLN A 636 -18.45 9.38 -5.25
CA GLN A 636 -17.05 9.63 -5.58
C GLN A 636 -16.90 9.95 -7.07
N ALA A 637 -16.40 11.15 -7.38
CA ALA A 637 -16.06 11.57 -8.72
C ALA A 637 -14.53 11.65 -8.86
N GLY A 638 -13.98 10.78 -9.71
CA GLY A 638 -12.57 10.77 -10.00
C GLY A 638 -12.05 12.08 -10.60
N SER A 639 -10.74 12.26 -10.50
CA SER A 639 -9.96 13.32 -11.13
C SER A 639 -9.73 13.04 -12.60
N SER A 640 -9.52 14.10 -13.39
CA SER A 640 -9.07 13.99 -14.79
C SER A 640 -7.55 13.83 -14.91
N THR A 641 -6.81 14.19 -13.87
CA THR A 641 -5.34 14.26 -13.89
C THR A 641 -4.69 13.34 -12.86
N ASN A 642 -3.39 13.08 -13.02
CA ASN A 642 -2.64 12.26 -12.09
C ASN A 642 -2.34 12.96 -10.75
N ALA A 643 -2.00 14.25 -10.79
CA ALA A 643 -1.67 15.04 -9.59
C ALA A 643 -1.92 16.55 -9.83
N GLY A 644 -2.97 16.90 -10.57
CA GLY A 644 -3.43 18.28 -10.76
C GLY A 644 -2.77 19.06 -11.89
N TYR A 645 -1.91 18.41 -12.69
CA TYR A 645 -1.27 19.00 -13.86
C TYR A 645 -1.67 18.23 -15.12
N ASN A 646 -2.10 18.98 -16.14
CA ASN A 646 -2.35 18.48 -17.50
C ASN A 646 -1.26 19.06 -18.43
N GLY A 647 -0.28 18.22 -18.78
CA GLY A 647 0.83 18.58 -19.66
C GLY A 647 1.63 17.34 -20.05
N PRO A 648 2.90 17.46 -20.48
CA PRO A 648 3.68 16.33 -20.99
C PRO A 648 3.66 15.11 -20.05
N GLY A 649 3.34 13.93 -20.58
CA GLY A 649 3.20 12.69 -19.80
C GLY A 649 1.79 12.45 -19.27
N SER A 650 0.87 13.41 -19.40
CA SER A 650 -0.54 13.28 -18.97
C SER A 650 -1.39 12.55 -20.01
N GLU A 651 -0.83 12.17 -21.16
CA GLU A 651 -1.54 11.40 -22.20
C GLU A 651 -2.02 10.06 -21.64
N LYS A 652 -1.28 9.48 -20.69
CA LYS A 652 -1.65 8.26 -19.94
C LYS A 652 -2.76 8.47 -18.91
N SER A 653 -3.09 9.71 -18.58
CA SER A 653 -4.26 10.08 -17.76
C SER A 653 -5.42 10.61 -18.64
N GLY A 654 -5.28 10.54 -19.96
CA GLY A 654 -6.27 11.04 -20.92
C GLY A 654 -6.09 12.49 -21.36
N GLY A 655 -5.15 13.25 -20.76
CA GLY A 655 -4.79 14.61 -21.22
C GLY A 655 -5.88 15.67 -21.07
N VAL A 656 -6.73 15.55 -20.04
CA VAL A 656 -7.87 16.47 -19.81
C VAL A 656 -7.73 17.15 -18.45
N ASP A 657 -8.01 18.45 -18.44
CA ASP A 657 -8.02 19.24 -17.20
C ASP A 657 -9.16 18.86 -16.25
N GLU A 658 -8.99 19.25 -15.00
CA GLU A 658 -10.04 19.11 -14.00
C GLU A 658 -11.25 20.00 -14.31
N SER A 659 -12.44 19.52 -13.97
CA SER A 659 -13.72 20.21 -14.11
C SER A 659 -14.26 20.69 -12.75
N PRO A 660 -15.35 21.47 -12.70
CA PRO A 660 -15.91 21.95 -11.43
C PRO A 660 -16.25 20.85 -10.41
N LEU A 661 -16.61 19.66 -10.89
CA LEU A 661 -17.07 18.54 -10.06
C LEU A 661 -16.11 17.35 -10.01
N SER A 662 -14.97 17.38 -10.71
CA SER A 662 -13.99 16.28 -10.67
C SER A 662 -13.11 16.35 -9.42
N ALA A 663 -12.39 15.27 -9.16
CA ALA A 663 -11.48 15.14 -8.02
C ALA A 663 -12.14 15.43 -6.65
N ALA A 664 -13.32 14.86 -6.42
CA ALA A 664 -14.18 15.22 -5.30
C ALA A 664 -15.12 14.09 -4.86
N THR A 665 -15.52 14.13 -3.59
CA THR A 665 -16.79 13.54 -3.17
C THR A 665 -17.88 14.57 -3.39
N LEU A 666 -18.88 14.22 -4.18
CA LEU A 666 -20.06 15.04 -4.47
C LEU A 666 -21.21 14.69 -3.52
N ILE A 667 -22.13 15.63 -3.34
CA ILE A 667 -23.43 15.42 -2.70
C ILE A 667 -24.56 15.84 -3.65
N ALA A 668 -25.54 14.97 -3.83
CA ALA A 668 -26.77 15.22 -4.56
C ALA A 668 -27.94 15.32 -3.58
N TYR A 669 -28.64 16.45 -3.58
CA TYR A 669 -29.67 16.80 -2.59
C TYR A 669 -31.03 16.13 -2.87
N LEU A 670 -31.06 14.79 -2.93
CA LEU A 670 -32.26 14.00 -3.18
C LEU A 670 -33.39 14.26 -2.15
N SER A 671 -33.05 14.78 -0.97
CA SER A 671 -34.03 15.23 0.03
C SER A 671 -34.99 16.32 -0.46
N LYS A 672 -34.67 17.02 -1.56
CA LYS A 672 -35.60 17.91 -2.27
C LYS A 672 -36.80 17.19 -2.91
N GLY A 673 -36.75 15.85 -2.99
CA GLY A 673 -37.88 15.05 -3.47
C GLY A 673 -38.28 15.40 -4.91
N PRO A 674 -39.56 15.69 -5.21
CA PRO A 674 -40.02 16.01 -6.55
C PRO A 674 -39.37 17.25 -7.19
N THR A 675 -38.81 18.17 -6.39
CA THR A 675 -38.15 19.38 -6.90
C THR A 675 -36.64 19.19 -7.11
N PHE A 676 -36.11 17.98 -6.92
CA PHE A 676 -34.70 17.68 -7.17
C PHE A 676 -34.40 17.78 -8.67
N ASP A 677 -33.46 18.65 -9.05
CA ASP A 677 -32.92 18.75 -10.40
C ASP A 677 -31.65 17.90 -10.55
N GLY A 678 -31.76 16.79 -11.28
CA GLY A 678 -30.62 15.91 -11.57
C GLY A 678 -29.78 16.32 -12.78
N LYS A 679 -30.18 17.35 -13.52
CA LYS A 679 -29.51 17.73 -14.78
C LYS A 679 -28.38 18.71 -14.48
N VAL A 680 -27.16 18.21 -14.32
CA VAL A 680 -25.99 19.07 -14.18
C VAL A 680 -25.66 19.71 -15.53
N THR A 681 -25.58 21.03 -15.57
CA THR A 681 -25.24 21.81 -16.77
C THR A 681 -24.06 22.73 -16.51
N TYR A 682 -23.38 23.14 -17.58
CA TYR A 682 -22.22 24.02 -17.53
C TYR A 682 -22.36 25.16 -18.55
N ASP A 683 -21.72 26.30 -18.29
CA ASP A 683 -21.66 27.42 -19.23
C ASP A 683 -20.72 27.17 -20.42
N ASN A 684 -19.71 26.31 -20.23
CA ASN A 684 -18.76 25.91 -21.26
C ASN A 684 -18.57 24.38 -21.24
N MET A 685 -19.21 23.70 -22.19
CA MET A 685 -19.04 22.25 -22.37
C MET A 685 -17.77 21.89 -23.12
N ALA A 686 -17.17 22.81 -23.88
CA ALA A 686 -16.03 22.51 -24.73
C ALA A 686 -14.69 22.49 -23.99
N ASP A 687 -14.63 23.08 -22.80
CA ASP A 687 -13.40 23.15 -22.02
C ASP A 687 -13.70 23.01 -20.50
N PRO A 688 -13.37 21.84 -19.91
CA PRO A 688 -13.59 21.60 -18.48
C PRO A 688 -12.76 22.51 -17.58
N ALA A 689 -11.59 23.01 -18.04
CA ALA A 689 -10.72 23.87 -17.22
C ALA A 689 -11.39 25.22 -16.89
N THR A 690 -12.20 25.73 -17.81
CA THR A 690 -12.88 27.03 -17.68
C THR A 690 -14.36 26.93 -17.34
N ALA A 691 -14.98 25.76 -17.54
CA ALA A 691 -16.39 25.50 -17.24
C ALA A 691 -16.80 25.95 -15.83
N LYS A 692 -18.04 26.40 -15.68
CA LYS A 692 -18.73 26.64 -14.41
C LYS A 692 -20.04 25.89 -14.45
N GLN A 693 -20.36 25.21 -13.35
CA GLN A 693 -21.65 24.57 -13.21
C GLN A 693 -22.75 25.64 -13.14
N THR A 694 -23.78 25.50 -13.96
CA THR A 694 -24.92 26.45 -14.08
C THR A 694 -26.25 25.86 -13.61
N GLY A 695 -26.33 24.55 -13.38
CA GLY A 695 -27.57 23.86 -13.00
C GLY A 695 -27.34 22.51 -12.32
N GLY A 696 -28.42 21.91 -11.84
CA GLY A 696 -28.43 20.66 -11.08
C GLY A 696 -28.18 20.83 -9.58
N ASP A 697 -28.84 19.98 -8.80
CA ASP A 697 -28.79 19.92 -7.33
C ASP A 697 -27.64 19.03 -6.81
N VAL A 698 -26.49 19.12 -7.48
CA VAL A 698 -25.26 18.40 -7.13
C VAL A 698 -24.18 19.41 -6.80
N ALA A 699 -23.46 19.19 -5.69
CA ALA A 699 -22.38 20.06 -5.23
C ALA A 699 -21.17 19.25 -4.75
N VAL A 700 -20.02 19.93 -4.62
CA VAL A 700 -18.83 19.36 -3.98
C VAL A 700 -19.07 19.27 -2.47
N PHE A 701 -18.98 18.07 -1.91
CA PHE A 701 -19.00 17.83 -0.46
C PHE A 701 -17.60 17.92 0.14
N ALA A 702 -16.64 17.23 -0.47
CA ALA A 702 -15.23 17.26 -0.11
C ALA A 702 -14.39 17.22 -1.39
N SER A 703 -13.24 17.89 -1.39
CA SER A 703 -12.41 18.09 -2.58
C SER A 703 -11.01 17.52 -2.39
N GLY A 704 -10.25 17.46 -3.49
CA GLY A 704 -8.86 17.06 -3.48
C GLY A 704 -8.65 15.57 -3.33
N ILE A 705 -9.49 14.79 -4.00
CA ILE A 705 -9.52 13.33 -3.97
C ILE A 705 -9.24 12.86 -5.38
N ARG A 706 -8.18 12.08 -5.60
CA ARG A 706 -7.74 11.71 -6.96
C ARG A 706 -8.66 10.68 -7.60
N ASN A 707 -8.77 9.48 -7.05
CA ASN A 707 -9.64 8.43 -7.57
C ASN A 707 -10.13 7.56 -6.41
N ALA A 708 -11.04 8.09 -5.61
CA ALA A 708 -11.60 7.32 -4.53
C ALA A 708 -12.59 6.29 -5.06
N PHE A 709 -12.28 5.01 -4.90
CA PHE A 709 -13.19 3.94 -5.34
C PHE A 709 -14.24 3.62 -4.27
N GLY A 710 -13.78 3.31 -3.06
CA GLY A 710 -14.63 2.96 -1.93
C GLY A 710 -15.15 4.18 -1.17
N LEU A 711 -16.44 4.15 -0.80
CA LEU A 711 -17.08 5.15 0.05
C LEU A 711 -17.99 4.45 1.06
N LEU A 712 -17.86 4.81 2.34
CA LEU A 712 -18.63 4.19 3.41
C LEU A 712 -19.05 5.22 4.46
N ARG A 713 -20.36 5.29 4.74
CA ARG A 713 -20.86 5.89 5.97
C ARG A 713 -20.87 4.85 7.09
N HIS A 714 -20.04 5.05 8.09
CA HIS A 714 -19.85 4.15 9.21
C HIS A 714 -20.95 4.29 10.28
N SER A 715 -21.14 3.27 11.14
CA SER A 715 -22.00 3.33 12.34
C SER A 715 -21.80 4.60 13.15
N SER A 716 -20.56 5.05 13.30
CA SER A 716 -20.22 6.21 14.12
C SER A 716 -20.84 7.50 13.60
N GLY A 717 -21.31 7.52 12.34
CA GLY A 717 -21.83 8.70 11.66
C GLY A 717 -20.80 9.37 10.74
N HIS A 718 -19.53 8.97 10.86
CA HIS A 718 -18.44 9.46 10.03
C HIS A 718 -18.45 8.83 8.63
N LEU A 719 -17.88 9.57 7.68
CA LEU A 719 -17.78 9.18 6.28
C LEU A 719 -16.32 8.90 5.93
N TYR A 720 -16.05 7.74 5.35
CA TYR A 720 -14.70 7.31 4.99
C TYR A 720 -14.59 7.04 3.49
N GLY A 721 -13.47 7.43 2.90
CA GLY A 721 -13.09 7.12 1.53
C GLY A 721 -11.74 6.42 1.46
N LEU A 722 -11.55 5.64 0.40
CA LEU A 722 -10.24 5.13 0.00
C LEU A 722 -9.82 5.78 -1.29
N ASP A 723 -8.81 6.64 -1.26
CA ASP A 723 -8.31 7.38 -2.41
C ASP A 723 -7.04 6.75 -2.97
N ASN A 724 -7.01 6.51 -4.28
CA ASN A 724 -5.81 5.96 -4.91
C ASN A 724 -4.72 7.01 -5.07
N GLY A 725 -3.48 6.62 -4.77
CA GLY A 725 -2.30 7.45 -5.02
C GLY A 725 -2.04 7.67 -6.52
N GLY A 726 -1.12 8.58 -6.83
CA GLY A 726 -0.73 8.85 -8.21
C GLY A 726 0.25 7.83 -8.80
N ASN A 727 0.43 7.87 -10.11
CA ASN A 727 1.28 6.94 -10.84
C ASN A 727 2.53 7.65 -11.38
N ASN A 728 3.67 6.96 -11.32
CA ASN A 728 4.89 7.44 -11.98
C ASN A 728 4.70 7.49 -13.50
N GLY A 729 4.98 8.64 -14.10
CA GLY A 729 4.92 8.82 -15.56
C GLY A 729 3.53 9.09 -16.13
N TYR A 730 2.55 9.45 -15.30
CA TYR A 730 1.15 9.77 -15.71
C TYR A 730 0.85 11.28 -15.69
N GLY A 731 1.89 12.10 -15.61
CA GLY A 731 1.80 13.54 -15.45
C GLY A 731 2.46 14.02 -14.17
N ASP A 732 2.71 15.32 -14.12
CA ASP A 732 3.45 15.99 -13.05
C ASP A 732 2.56 16.34 -11.84
N VAL A 733 3.24 16.69 -10.74
CA VAL A 733 2.65 17.18 -9.49
C VAL A 733 2.57 18.68 -9.54
N ARG A 734 1.39 19.24 -9.29
CA ARG A 734 1.22 20.69 -9.21
C ARG A 734 1.84 21.27 -7.95
N THR A 735 2.66 22.32 -8.09
CA THR A 735 3.31 23.02 -6.98
C THR A 735 2.78 24.44 -6.77
N GLY A 736 1.90 24.93 -7.65
CA GLY A 736 1.35 26.28 -7.63
C GLY A 736 0.30 26.51 -8.73
N CYS A 737 -0.28 27.71 -8.76
CA CYS A 737 -1.36 28.05 -9.70
C CYS A 737 -0.86 28.41 -11.10
N GLY A 738 0.43 28.76 -11.25
CA GLY A 738 1.03 29.15 -12.51
C GLY A 738 1.15 27.99 -13.50
N PRO A 739 1.18 28.25 -14.81
CA PRO A 739 1.27 27.21 -15.83
C PRO A 739 2.54 26.34 -15.70
N ASP A 740 3.65 26.93 -15.25
CA ASP A 740 4.94 26.24 -15.06
C ASP A 740 5.15 25.72 -13.62
N ASP A 741 4.17 25.90 -12.73
CA ASP A 741 4.28 25.48 -11.33
C ASP A 741 3.99 23.97 -11.18
N HIS A 742 4.93 23.16 -11.63
CA HIS A 742 4.85 21.70 -11.53
C HIS A 742 6.23 21.05 -11.36
N LEU A 743 6.23 19.81 -10.85
CA LEU A 743 7.42 18.97 -10.72
C LEU A 743 7.12 17.53 -11.17
N PRO A 744 8.13 16.80 -11.70
CA PRO A 744 7.96 15.39 -12.02
C PRO A 744 7.43 14.58 -10.84
N PHE A 745 6.38 13.79 -11.08
CA PHE A 745 5.75 12.98 -10.03
C PHE A 745 6.75 12.11 -9.23
N PRO A 746 7.74 11.43 -9.84
CA PRO A 746 8.71 10.63 -9.08
C PRO A 746 9.55 11.43 -8.07
N THR A 747 9.63 12.77 -8.23
CA THR A 747 10.41 13.65 -7.34
C THR A 747 9.56 14.22 -6.20
N ALA A 748 8.27 14.50 -6.45
CA ALA A 748 7.43 15.25 -5.52
C ALA A 748 6.19 14.49 -5.01
N GLY A 749 5.68 13.53 -5.79
CA GLY A 749 4.42 12.82 -5.53
C GLY A 749 4.55 11.67 -4.55
N ASP A 750 3.41 11.04 -4.25
CA ASP A 750 3.31 9.84 -3.41
C ASP A 750 2.38 8.82 -4.09
N PRO A 751 2.86 7.61 -4.41
CA PRO A 751 2.05 6.62 -5.08
C PRO A 751 1.12 5.84 -4.16
N ARG A 752 1.22 6.02 -2.83
CA ARG A 752 0.44 5.25 -1.86
C ARG A 752 -1.00 5.70 -1.80
N ASP A 753 -1.90 4.73 -1.65
CA ASP A 753 -3.31 4.98 -1.40
C ASP A 753 -3.55 5.51 0.01
N THR A 754 -4.71 6.12 0.23
CA THR A 754 -5.00 6.79 1.51
C THR A 754 -6.39 6.44 2.03
N LEU A 755 -6.48 6.28 3.36
CA LEU A 755 -7.75 6.28 4.08
C LEU A 755 -8.06 7.70 4.54
N ILE A 756 -9.16 8.27 4.05
CA ILE A 756 -9.54 9.66 4.34
C ILE A 756 -10.83 9.75 5.15
N LEU A 757 -10.87 10.68 6.11
CA LEU A 757 -12.08 11.08 6.82
C LEU A 757 -12.72 12.27 6.10
N LEU A 758 -13.87 12.03 5.48
CA LEU A 758 -14.56 13.01 4.66
C LEU A 758 -15.46 13.89 5.53
N LYS A 759 -15.28 15.21 5.43
CA LYS A 759 -16.11 16.23 6.08
C LYS A 759 -16.55 17.25 5.04
N ALA A 760 -17.68 17.90 5.26
CA ALA A 760 -18.13 18.96 4.38
C ALA A 760 -17.05 20.07 4.29
N GLY A 761 -16.62 20.42 3.08
CA GLY A 761 -15.60 21.44 2.81
C GLY A 761 -14.15 21.01 3.01
N SER A 762 -13.87 19.74 3.37
CA SER A 762 -12.48 19.27 3.50
C SER A 762 -11.77 19.21 2.15
N TYR A 763 -10.44 19.37 2.18
CA TYR A 763 -9.56 19.29 1.01
C TYR A 763 -8.46 18.26 1.27
N HIS A 764 -8.36 17.24 0.44
CA HIS A 764 -7.48 16.06 0.67
C HIS A 764 -6.21 16.06 -0.19
N GLY A 765 -5.89 17.18 -0.84
CA GLY A 765 -4.55 17.41 -1.39
C GLY A 765 -4.39 17.23 -2.90
N HIS A 766 -5.37 16.67 -3.63
CA HIS A 766 -5.33 16.65 -5.10
C HIS A 766 -5.74 18.02 -5.70
N PRO A 767 -4.91 18.68 -6.52
CA PRO A 767 -5.24 19.99 -7.07
C PRO A 767 -6.39 19.94 -8.08
N ASN A 768 -7.14 21.03 -8.17
CA ASN A 768 -8.15 21.26 -9.19
C ASN A 768 -8.12 22.74 -9.57
N LEU A 769 -7.48 23.07 -10.70
CA LEU A 769 -7.32 24.46 -11.12
C LEU A 769 -8.63 25.15 -11.49
N ASN A 770 -9.63 24.41 -11.98
CA ASN A 770 -10.94 24.99 -12.24
C ASN A 770 -11.51 25.61 -10.95
N ARG A 771 -11.46 24.88 -9.84
CA ARG A 771 -11.91 25.38 -8.52
C ARG A 771 -10.90 26.32 -7.86
N ALA A 772 -9.62 26.23 -8.22
CA ALA A 772 -8.58 27.09 -7.66
C ALA A 772 -8.75 28.58 -8.00
N ARG A 773 -9.57 28.90 -9.01
CA ARG A 773 -10.04 30.27 -9.30
C ARG A 773 -10.71 30.95 -8.11
N SER A 774 -11.33 30.16 -7.22
CA SER A 774 -12.01 30.65 -6.01
C SER A 774 -11.47 30.06 -4.70
N ASP A 775 -10.71 28.96 -4.76
CA ASP A 775 -10.13 28.30 -3.58
C ASP A 775 -8.66 27.92 -3.83
N THR A 776 -7.74 28.83 -3.49
CA THR A 776 -6.31 28.70 -3.78
C THR A 776 -5.64 27.50 -3.11
N ARG A 777 -6.29 26.86 -2.12
CA ARG A 777 -5.80 25.58 -1.56
C ARG A 777 -5.65 24.51 -2.64
N GLN A 778 -6.49 24.56 -3.67
CA GLN A 778 -6.55 23.59 -4.76
C GLN A 778 -5.54 23.86 -5.88
N CYS A 779 -4.58 24.79 -5.70
CA CYS A 779 -3.46 24.97 -6.63
C CYS A 779 -2.29 24.02 -6.37
N VAL A 780 -2.14 23.53 -5.15
CA VAL A 780 -0.92 22.84 -4.71
C VAL A 780 -1.26 21.43 -4.29
N TRP A 781 -0.50 20.47 -4.80
CA TRP A 781 -0.63 19.08 -4.42
C TRP A 781 -0.04 18.87 -3.01
N ARG A 782 -0.70 18.06 -2.18
CA ARG A 782 -0.28 17.83 -0.80
C ARG A 782 -0.02 16.36 -0.55
N LYS A 783 1.00 16.08 0.27
CA LYS A 783 1.31 14.70 0.66
C LYS A 783 0.21 14.14 1.55
N PRO A 784 -0.04 12.82 1.52
CA PRO A 784 -1.12 12.18 2.26
C PRO A 784 -1.26 12.58 3.74
N LEU A 785 -0.15 12.74 4.46
CA LEU A 785 -0.14 13.00 5.91
C LEU A 785 0.20 14.46 6.26
N GLU A 786 0.20 15.36 5.28
CA GLU A 786 0.55 16.77 5.46
C GLU A 786 -0.69 17.60 5.83
N GLU A 787 -0.58 18.38 6.91
CA GLU A 787 -1.59 19.36 7.35
C GLU A 787 -1.08 20.79 7.11
N VAL A 788 -0.98 21.20 5.86
CA VAL A 788 -0.44 22.51 5.47
C VAL A 788 -1.32 23.15 4.40
N GLY A 789 -1.48 24.47 4.45
CA GLY A 789 -2.24 25.20 3.43
C GLY A 789 -3.72 24.82 3.39
N GLY A 790 -4.30 24.44 4.54
CA GLY A 790 -5.71 24.06 4.64
C GLY A 790 -6.06 22.67 4.11
N SER A 791 -5.05 21.82 3.86
CA SER A 791 -5.27 20.38 3.61
C SER A 791 -5.69 19.65 4.87
N THR A 792 -6.47 18.59 4.69
CA THR A 792 -6.86 17.63 5.69
C THR A 792 -6.05 16.36 5.46
N ALA A 793 -5.19 16.01 6.42
CA ALA A 793 -4.39 14.80 6.33
C ALA A 793 -5.27 13.54 6.27
N ALA A 794 -4.80 12.55 5.52
CA ALA A 794 -5.30 11.20 5.56
C ALA A 794 -5.07 10.58 6.95
N LEU A 795 -5.91 9.62 7.31
CA LEU A 795 -5.79 8.89 8.56
C LEU A 795 -4.67 7.83 8.50
N ALA A 796 -4.40 7.29 7.31
CA ALA A 796 -3.37 6.30 7.07
C ALA A 796 -3.03 6.20 5.57
N THR A 797 -1.82 5.75 5.26
CA THR A 797 -1.43 5.29 3.92
C THR A 797 -1.62 3.78 3.79
N LEU A 798 -1.92 3.32 2.58
CA LEU A 798 -2.21 1.94 2.22
C LEU A 798 -1.40 1.53 0.99
N SER A 799 -1.22 0.23 0.79
CA SER A 799 -0.55 -0.27 -0.42
C SER A 799 -1.48 -0.12 -1.63
N SER A 800 -0.98 0.42 -2.72
CA SER A 800 -1.79 0.63 -3.92
C SER A 800 -1.92 -0.65 -4.76
N SER A 801 -3.06 -0.99 -5.34
CA SER A 801 -4.36 -0.31 -5.23
C SER A 801 -5.26 -0.99 -4.17
N THR A 802 -5.72 -0.24 -3.16
CA THR A 802 -6.68 -0.64 -2.11
C THR A 802 -7.97 0.16 -2.30
N ASN A 803 -9.02 -0.53 -2.74
CA ASN A 803 -10.22 0.12 -3.30
C ASN A 803 -11.47 -0.16 -2.47
N GLY A 804 -11.64 -1.39 -1.99
CA GLY A 804 -12.83 -1.78 -1.25
C GLY A 804 -12.77 -1.31 0.20
N ILE A 805 -13.87 -0.73 0.70
CA ILE A 805 -14.05 -0.38 2.11
C ILE A 805 -15.42 -0.87 2.60
N THR A 806 -15.47 -1.47 3.78
CA THR A 806 -16.73 -1.85 4.43
C THR A 806 -16.61 -1.83 5.96
N GLU A 807 -17.75 -1.92 6.64
CA GLU A 807 -17.84 -2.10 8.10
C GLU A 807 -18.42 -3.47 8.41
N CYS A 808 -17.83 -4.21 9.34
CA CYS A 808 -18.53 -5.38 9.89
C CYS A 808 -19.61 -4.92 10.86
N ARG A 809 -20.88 -5.18 10.53
CA ARG A 809 -22.03 -4.86 11.39
C ARG A 809 -22.58 -6.07 12.14
N SER A 810 -22.06 -7.24 11.84
CA SER A 810 -22.47 -8.48 12.46
C SER A 810 -21.89 -8.61 13.86
N SER A 811 -22.65 -9.28 14.73
CA SER A 811 -22.29 -9.68 16.09
C SER A 811 -21.51 -10.98 16.12
N VAL A 812 -21.02 -11.43 14.97
CA VAL A 812 -20.12 -12.57 14.89
C VAL A 812 -18.91 -12.40 15.81
N PHE A 813 -18.46 -13.50 16.39
CA PHE A 813 -17.42 -13.52 17.44
C PHE A 813 -17.76 -12.60 18.61
N ASP A 814 -19.03 -12.62 19.01
CA ASP A 814 -19.55 -11.80 20.10
C ASP A 814 -19.26 -10.29 19.94
N GLY A 815 -19.30 -9.84 18.68
CA GLY A 815 -19.10 -8.43 18.32
C GLY A 815 -17.64 -7.97 18.37
N ALA A 816 -16.66 -8.86 18.52
CA ALA A 816 -15.24 -8.51 18.65
C ALA A 816 -14.66 -7.68 17.47
N ILE A 817 -15.33 -7.73 16.31
CA ILE A 817 -14.96 -6.96 15.11
C ILE A 817 -16.08 -6.03 14.62
N LYS A 818 -17.16 -5.89 15.39
CA LYS A 818 -18.30 -5.05 15.02
C LYS A 818 -17.88 -3.58 15.07
N GLY A 819 -18.19 -2.82 14.03
CA GLY A 819 -17.76 -1.42 13.91
C GLY A 819 -16.29 -1.22 13.51
N HIS A 820 -15.59 -2.28 13.11
CA HIS A 820 -14.28 -2.14 12.49
C HIS A 820 -14.44 -1.81 11.01
N LEU A 821 -13.49 -1.02 10.49
CA LEU A 821 -13.32 -0.84 9.06
C LEU A 821 -12.49 -1.99 8.49
N PHE A 822 -12.83 -2.40 7.28
CA PHE A 822 -12.13 -3.41 6.50
C PHE A 822 -11.84 -2.88 5.11
N PHE A 823 -10.62 -3.13 4.63
CA PHE A 823 -10.12 -2.61 3.36
C PHE A 823 -9.57 -3.74 2.51
N THR A 824 -9.90 -3.79 1.21
CA THR A 824 -9.40 -4.84 0.32
C THR A 824 -8.49 -4.29 -0.77
N LYS A 825 -7.31 -4.91 -0.90
CA LYS A 825 -6.44 -4.71 -2.05
C LYS A 825 -7.11 -5.29 -3.31
N TYR A 826 -7.08 -4.52 -4.38
CA TYR A 826 -7.49 -4.96 -5.71
C TYR A 826 -6.70 -6.20 -6.15
N VAL A 827 -7.36 -7.07 -6.92
CA VAL A 827 -6.73 -8.28 -7.46
C VAL A 827 -6.98 -8.35 -8.95
N GLY A 828 -5.88 -8.31 -9.72
CA GLY A 828 -5.90 -8.40 -11.17
C GLY A 828 -6.25 -9.80 -11.70
N GLY A 829 -6.16 -9.94 -13.03
CA GLY A 829 -6.55 -11.15 -13.77
C GLY A 829 -5.64 -12.35 -13.61
N SER A 830 -4.50 -12.23 -12.94
CA SER A 830 -3.52 -13.30 -12.77
C SER A 830 -4.11 -14.50 -12.02
N ALA A 831 -3.89 -15.70 -12.55
CA ALA A 831 -4.31 -16.93 -11.89
C ALA A 831 -3.61 -17.10 -10.53
N GLY A 832 -4.39 -17.44 -9.48
CA GLY A 832 -3.87 -17.67 -8.13
C GLY A 832 -3.62 -16.42 -7.29
N ALA A 833 -3.70 -15.21 -7.86
CA ALA A 833 -3.60 -13.97 -7.09
C ALA A 833 -4.77 -13.87 -6.09
N THR A 834 -4.44 -13.67 -4.81
CA THR A 834 -5.43 -13.66 -3.72
C THR A 834 -5.61 -12.29 -3.09
N GLY A 835 -4.64 -11.37 -3.20
CA GLY A 835 -4.70 -10.07 -2.50
C GLY A 835 -4.77 -10.22 -0.98
N PHE A 836 -5.11 -9.15 -0.28
CA PHE A 836 -5.31 -9.17 1.16
C PHE A 836 -6.34 -8.15 1.62
N MET A 837 -6.80 -8.37 2.84
CA MET A 837 -7.69 -7.50 3.58
C MET A 837 -6.98 -6.99 4.83
N SER A 838 -7.13 -5.70 5.09
CA SER A 838 -6.66 -5.02 6.29
C SER A 838 -7.84 -4.53 7.11
N THR A 839 -7.61 -4.22 8.39
CA THR A 839 -8.63 -3.71 9.30
C THR A 839 -8.07 -2.65 10.25
N THR A 840 -8.96 -1.80 10.75
CA THR A 840 -8.69 -0.87 11.84
C THR A 840 -9.95 -0.57 12.64
N THR A 841 -9.76 -0.15 13.89
CA THR A 841 -10.86 0.30 14.75
C THR A 841 -11.09 1.80 14.61
N VAL A 842 -12.35 2.20 14.71
CA VAL A 842 -12.78 3.60 14.62
C VAL A 842 -12.89 4.19 16.04
N LYS A 843 -12.25 5.34 16.25
CA LYS A 843 -12.34 6.15 17.47
C LYS A 843 -13.61 7.02 17.43
N ALA A 844 -13.97 7.57 18.59
CA ALA A 844 -15.16 8.41 18.73
C ALA A 844 -15.12 9.68 17.86
N ASP A 845 -13.93 10.26 17.65
CA ASP A 845 -13.67 11.45 16.82
C ASP A 845 -13.59 11.16 15.31
N GLY A 846 -13.79 9.90 14.91
CA GLY A 846 -13.66 9.44 13.53
C GLY A 846 -12.23 9.06 13.13
N GLY A 847 -11.23 9.30 13.98
CA GLY A 847 -9.87 8.80 13.78
C GLY A 847 -9.84 7.26 13.83
N VAL A 848 -8.70 6.68 13.44
CA VAL A 848 -8.52 5.22 13.50
C VAL A 848 -7.32 4.83 14.35
N THR A 849 -7.24 3.55 14.70
CA THR A 849 -6.01 2.93 15.18
C THR A 849 -5.11 2.52 14.01
N GLY A 850 -3.94 1.96 14.29
CA GLY A 850 -3.04 1.48 13.23
C GLY A 850 -3.72 0.48 12.29
N ILE A 851 -3.34 0.51 11.02
CA ILE A 851 -3.83 -0.45 10.02
C ILE A 851 -3.17 -1.81 10.28
N ASN A 852 -3.99 -2.84 10.44
CA ASN A 852 -3.52 -4.21 10.69
C ASN A 852 -3.90 -5.12 9.53
N PHE A 853 -3.03 -6.05 9.18
CA PHE A 853 -3.42 -7.17 8.32
C PHE A 853 -4.54 -7.96 9.00
N PHE A 854 -5.55 -8.35 8.21
CA PHE A 854 -6.65 -9.17 8.68
C PHE A 854 -6.65 -10.55 8.04
N PHE A 855 -6.58 -10.63 6.71
CA PHE A 855 -6.73 -11.91 6.00
C PHE A 855 -6.17 -11.90 4.57
N LYS A 856 -5.74 -13.06 4.07
CA LYS A 856 -5.18 -13.23 2.72
C LYS A 856 -6.27 -13.46 1.67
N SER A 857 -7.13 -12.46 1.48
CA SER A 857 -8.09 -12.39 0.37
C SER A 857 -8.49 -10.92 0.13
N GLY A 858 -8.60 -10.49 -1.12
CA GLY A 858 -9.01 -9.15 -1.52
C GLY A 858 -10.02 -9.14 -2.67
N GLY A 859 -10.17 -7.99 -3.33
CA GLY A 859 -11.08 -7.75 -4.44
C GLY A 859 -11.22 -6.25 -4.72
N LEU A 860 -11.86 -5.90 -5.83
CA LEU A 860 -12.04 -4.49 -6.24
C LEU A 860 -12.91 -3.72 -5.25
N SER A 861 -13.96 -4.34 -4.73
CA SER A 861 -14.78 -3.83 -3.65
C SER A 861 -15.00 -4.89 -2.58
N VAL A 862 -15.61 -4.51 -1.45
CA VAL A 862 -15.96 -5.45 -0.39
C VAL A 862 -17.30 -5.08 0.23
N PHE A 863 -18.10 -6.08 0.55
CA PHE A 863 -19.36 -5.92 1.28
C PHE A 863 -19.41 -6.92 2.44
N SER A 864 -19.71 -6.43 3.66
CA SER A 864 -19.98 -7.28 4.82
C SER A 864 -21.47 -7.59 4.93
N ASN A 865 -21.83 -8.88 4.92
CA ASN A 865 -23.21 -9.29 5.08
C ASN A 865 -23.65 -9.36 6.56
N PRO A 866 -24.97 -9.45 6.84
CA PRO A 866 -25.47 -9.53 8.22
C PRO A 866 -24.99 -10.74 9.04
N MET A 867 -24.52 -11.80 8.39
CA MET A 867 -23.93 -12.98 9.04
C MET A 867 -22.42 -12.81 9.32
N GLY A 868 -21.82 -11.69 8.94
CA GLY A 868 -20.40 -11.39 9.16
C GLY A 868 -19.47 -11.92 8.07
N ALA A 869 -20.00 -12.42 6.95
CA ALA A 869 -19.19 -12.81 5.80
C ALA A 869 -18.82 -11.59 4.94
N PHE A 870 -17.63 -11.61 4.35
CA PHE A 870 -17.16 -10.58 3.42
C PHE A 870 -17.23 -11.09 1.99
N LEU A 871 -17.87 -10.33 1.10
CA LEU A 871 -17.99 -10.62 -0.33
C LEU A 871 -17.12 -9.66 -1.12
N MET A 872 -16.32 -10.16 -2.04
CA MET A 872 -15.29 -9.40 -2.75
C MET A 872 -15.30 -9.75 -4.24
N PRO A 873 -15.76 -8.84 -5.13
CA PRO A 873 -15.65 -9.04 -6.57
C PRO A 873 -14.21 -9.23 -7.03
N ARG A 874 -13.96 -10.33 -7.74
CA ARG A 874 -12.72 -10.60 -8.46
C ARG A 874 -12.93 -10.26 -9.92
N THR A 875 -13.01 -8.96 -10.19
CA THR A 875 -13.45 -8.38 -11.47
C THR A 875 -12.87 -9.10 -12.68
N GLN A 876 -11.54 -9.17 -12.80
CA GLN A 876 -10.87 -9.81 -13.95
C GLN A 876 -10.82 -11.35 -13.88
N GLN A 877 -10.91 -11.93 -12.68
CA GLN A 877 -10.93 -13.39 -12.50
C GLN A 877 -12.35 -13.99 -12.70
N GLY A 878 -13.40 -13.16 -12.79
CA GLY A 878 -14.75 -13.56 -13.18
C GLY A 878 -15.56 -14.29 -12.11
N PHE A 879 -15.31 -14.04 -10.83
CA PHE A 879 -16.12 -14.60 -9.74
C PHE A 879 -16.17 -13.66 -8.52
N ILE A 880 -16.99 -14.00 -7.52
CA ILE A 880 -17.06 -13.27 -6.25
C ILE A 880 -16.47 -14.13 -5.16
N ALA A 881 -15.31 -13.71 -4.65
CA ALA A 881 -14.68 -14.33 -3.50
C ALA A 881 -15.50 -14.04 -2.25
N ALA A 882 -15.50 -14.97 -1.30
CA ALA A 882 -16.15 -14.79 -0.02
C ALA A 882 -15.23 -15.24 1.11
N MET A 883 -15.39 -14.64 2.27
CA MET A 883 -14.81 -15.14 3.51
C MET A 883 -15.94 -15.31 4.50
N THR A 884 -16.11 -16.52 5.00
CA THR A 884 -17.18 -16.83 5.97
C THR A 884 -16.59 -17.02 7.36
N PRO A 885 -17.25 -16.49 8.40
CA PRO A 885 -16.80 -16.71 9.76
C PRO A 885 -16.99 -18.17 10.16
N VAL A 886 -16.02 -18.71 10.89
CA VAL A 886 -16.12 -20.02 11.55
C VAL A 886 -16.73 -19.77 12.92
N TYR A 887 -18.03 -19.97 13.03
CA TYR A 887 -18.79 -19.71 14.25
C TYR A 887 -19.85 -20.79 14.47
N SER A 888 -19.92 -21.31 15.70
CA SER A 888 -20.92 -22.27 16.13
C SER A 888 -21.90 -21.58 17.08
N PRO A 889 -23.16 -21.31 16.66
CA PRO A 889 -24.16 -20.82 17.59
C PRO A 889 -24.46 -21.92 18.61
N GLY A 890 -24.62 -21.55 19.88
CA GLY A 890 -25.21 -22.46 20.89
C GLY A 890 -26.65 -22.86 20.52
N THR A 891 -27.35 -23.56 21.41
CA THR A 891 -28.74 -24.00 21.15
C THR A 891 -29.77 -22.87 21.22
N GLY A 892 -29.46 -21.77 21.90
CA GLY A 892 -30.35 -20.60 22.02
C GLY A 892 -30.41 -19.75 20.75
N ALA A 893 -31.45 -18.91 20.66
CA ALA A 893 -31.57 -17.91 19.61
C ALA A 893 -30.36 -16.95 19.63
N LYS A 894 -29.82 -16.62 18.45
CA LYS A 894 -28.69 -15.70 18.31
C LYS A 894 -28.92 -14.74 17.16
N VAL A 895 -29.07 -13.46 17.47
CA VAL A 895 -29.14 -12.38 16.48
C VAL A 895 -27.72 -12.02 16.04
N MET A 896 -27.47 -12.06 14.73
CA MET A 896 -26.15 -11.75 14.17
C MET A 896 -26.14 -10.32 13.62
N GLY A 897 -27.14 -9.93 12.83
CA GLY A 897 -27.18 -8.60 12.25
C GLY A 897 -28.44 -8.40 11.43
N LEU A 898 -28.57 -7.21 10.83
CA LEU A 898 -29.78 -6.80 10.11
C LEU A 898 -29.46 -6.19 8.75
N ALA A 899 -30.43 -6.32 7.84
CA ALA A 899 -30.45 -5.62 6.56
C ALA A 899 -31.89 -5.18 6.22
N PRO A 900 -32.09 -3.91 5.80
CA PRO A 900 -31.13 -2.82 5.87
C PRO A 900 -30.80 -2.51 7.35
N ASN A 901 -29.65 -1.89 7.58
CA ASN A 901 -29.20 -1.43 8.90
C ASN A 901 -29.66 0.00 9.24
N ARG A 902 -30.41 0.63 8.34
CA ARG A 902 -31.00 1.97 8.47
C ARG A 902 -32.35 2.03 7.76
N GLY A 903 -33.19 2.97 8.15
CA GLY A 903 -34.48 3.23 7.51
C GLY A 903 -35.25 4.36 8.18
N VAL A 904 -36.34 4.81 7.55
CA VAL A 904 -37.11 5.99 7.97
C VAL A 904 -37.69 5.86 9.39
N LYS A 905 -37.82 6.98 10.10
CA LYS A 905 -38.30 7.01 11.51
C LYS A 905 -39.77 6.59 11.67
N ALA A 906 -40.56 6.73 10.61
CA ALA A 906 -41.98 6.36 10.60
C ALA A 906 -42.24 4.86 10.75
N GLY A 907 -41.23 4.00 10.52
CA GLY A 907 -41.44 2.55 10.51
C GLY A 907 -42.29 2.08 9.32
N GLY A 908 -42.92 0.92 9.44
CA GLY A 908 -43.84 0.35 8.44
C GLY A 908 -43.17 -0.43 7.31
N TYR A 909 -41.84 -0.58 7.34
CA TYR A 909 -41.08 -1.31 6.33
C TYR A 909 -40.51 -2.62 6.85
N ARG A 910 -40.23 -3.53 5.91
CA ARG A 910 -39.65 -4.83 6.23
C ARG A 910 -38.14 -4.73 6.43
N VAL A 911 -37.65 -5.38 7.48
CA VAL A 911 -36.23 -5.68 7.68
C VAL A 911 -36.03 -7.18 7.70
N TYR A 912 -34.85 -7.62 7.29
CA TYR A 912 -34.33 -8.97 7.47
C TYR A 912 -33.44 -9.00 8.70
N VAL A 913 -33.73 -9.91 9.63
CA VAL A 913 -32.91 -10.21 10.79
C VAL A 913 -32.20 -11.53 10.54
N ALA A 914 -30.87 -11.47 10.50
CA ALA A 914 -30.00 -12.61 10.29
C ALA A 914 -29.61 -13.21 11.64
N GLY A 915 -29.60 -14.53 11.73
CA GLY A 915 -29.22 -15.19 12.97
C GLY A 915 -29.47 -16.69 12.97
N TYR A 916 -29.42 -17.28 14.17
CA TYR A 916 -29.53 -18.72 14.37
C TYR A 916 -30.65 -19.05 15.35
N ASN A 917 -31.23 -20.26 15.18
CA ASN A 917 -32.19 -20.88 16.10
C ASN A 917 -33.46 -20.05 16.37
N PHE A 918 -33.90 -19.25 15.40
CA PHE A 918 -35.18 -18.55 15.52
C PHE A 918 -36.35 -19.54 15.47
N GLY A 919 -37.29 -19.39 16.40
CA GLY A 919 -38.53 -20.14 16.45
C GLY A 919 -39.47 -19.81 15.28
N ALA A 920 -40.53 -20.62 15.11
CA ALA A 920 -41.58 -20.33 14.12
C ALA A 920 -42.41 -19.09 14.51
N ALA A 921 -42.57 -18.84 15.82
CA ALA A 921 -43.32 -17.73 16.40
C ALA A 921 -42.40 -16.78 17.20
N SER A 922 -41.22 -16.47 16.68
CA SER A 922 -40.26 -15.58 17.34
C SER A 922 -40.85 -14.20 17.64
N LYS A 923 -40.55 -13.66 18.82
CA LYS A 923 -40.87 -12.29 19.22
C LYS A 923 -39.70 -11.38 18.89
N VAL A 924 -39.97 -10.31 18.15
CA VAL A 924 -38.95 -9.33 17.75
C VAL A 924 -39.30 -7.97 18.32
N THR A 925 -38.35 -7.33 19.00
CA THR A 925 -38.48 -5.94 19.45
C THR A 925 -37.32 -5.08 18.94
N VAL A 926 -37.61 -3.84 18.59
CA VAL A 926 -36.65 -2.83 18.12
C VAL A 926 -36.76 -1.62 19.03
N GLY A 927 -35.67 -1.30 19.74
CA GLY A 927 -35.69 -0.23 20.75
C GLY A 927 -36.78 -0.42 21.81
N GLY A 928 -37.08 -1.66 22.19
CA GLY A 928 -38.13 -2.03 23.14
C GLY A 928 -39.56 -2.07 22.56
N LYS A 929 -39.78 -1.63 21.32
CA LYS A 929 -41.11 -1.69 20.66
C LYS A 929 -41.26 -2.96 19.85
N ALA A 930 -42.43 -3.58 19.85
CA ALA A 930 -42.69 -4.79 19.09
C ALA A 930 -42.64 -4.54 17.57
N CYS A 931 -41.93 -5.40 16.84
CA CYS A 931 -42.12 -5.51 15.40
C CYS A 931 -43.35 -6.38 15.10
N THR A 932 -44.04 -6.05 14.01
CA THR A 932 -45.23 -6.79 13.57
C THR A 932 -44.91 -7.66 12.36
N ALA A 933 -45.84 -8.54 11.97
CA ALA A 933 -45.73 -9.43 10.80
C ALA A 933 -44.40 -10.22 10.73
N VAL A 934 -43.96 -10.75 11.89
CA VAL A 934 -42.76 -11.56 12.00
C VAL A 934 -42.95 -12.86 11.21
N LYS A 935 -42.05 -13.14 10.27
CA LYS A 935 -42.05 -14.34 9.44
C LYS A 935 -40.64 -14.90 9.33
N LYS A 936 -40.43 -16.14 9.79
CA LYS A 936 -39.21 -16.89 9.51
C LYS A 936 -39.13 -17.18 8.01
N VAL A 937 -38.03 -16.80 7.36
CA VAL A 937 -37.85 -16.93 5.90
C VAL A 937 -36.75 -17.92 5.53
N SER A 938 -35.89 -18.29 6.46
CA SER A 938 -34.90 -19.35 6.28
C SER A 938 -34.45 -19.95 7.62
N LYS A 939 -33.54 -20.93 7.58
CA LYS A 939 -32.81 -21.41 8.77
C LYS A 939 -32.01 -20.29 9.45
N TYR A 940 -31.58 -19.28 8.69
CA TYR A 940 -30.65 -18.23 9.14
C TYR A 940 -31.26 -16.83 9.19
N GLY A 941 -32.59 -16.72 9.14
CA GLY A 941 -33.22 -15.41 9.26
C GLY A 941 -34.74 -15.38 9.23
N LEU A 942 -35.24 -14.25 9.69
CA LEU A 942 -36.64 -13.87 9.71
C LEU A 942 -36.80 -12.46 9.14
N THR A 943 -38.03 -12.08 8.85
CA THR A 943 -38.40 -10.70 8.49
C THR A 943 -39.46 -10.19 9.44
N CYS A 944 -39.52 -8.88 9.64
CA CYS A 944 -40.58 -8.23 10.40
C CYS A 944 -40.80 -6.79 9.92
N LEU A 945 -41.96 -6.22 10.24
CA LEU A 945 -42.27 -4.81 10.00
C LEU A 945 -41.77 -3.96 11.17
N MET A 946 -40.97 -2.96 10.82
CA MET A 946 -40.34 -2.07 11.78
C MET A 946 -41.36 -1.13 12.43
N PRO A 947 -41.33 -0.96 13.77
CA PRO A 947 -42.11 0.07 14.43
C PRO A 947 -41.51 1.47 14.15
N ALA A 948 -42.31 2.51 14.39
CA ALA A 948 -41.80 3.88 14.42
C ALA A 948 -40.82 4.08 15.59
N GLY A 949 -39.73 4.80 15.36
CA GLY A 949 -38.67 5.01 16.35
C GLY A 949 -37.65 6.06 15.92
N THR A 950 -36.63 6.28 16.76
CA THR A 950 -35.61 7.31 16.55
C THR A 950 -34.24 6.82 17.03
N GLY A 951 -33.18 7.36 16.43
CA GLY A 951 -31.81 7.10 16.87
C GLY A 951 -31.33 5.67 16.60
N LYS A 952 -30.24 5.30 17.28
CA LYS A 952 -29.61 3.98 17.20
C LYS A 952 -30.23 3.04 18.22
N VAL A 953 -30.69 1.87 17.77
CA VAL A 953 -31.43 0.91 18.59
C VAL A 953 -30.91 -0.51 18.41
N ALA A 954 -31.00 -1.30 19.48
CA ALA A 954 -30.77 -2.74 19.44
C ALA A 954 -32.03 -3.48 18.94
N VAL A 955 -31.81 -4.63 18.32
CA VAL A 955 -32.87 -5.58 17.97
C VAL A 955 -32.74 -6.81 18.85
N VAL A 956 -33.86 -7.19 19.45
CA VAL A 956 -33.98 -8.37 20.30
C VAL A 956 -34.90 -9.38 19.63
N VAL A 957 -34.47 -10.63 19.53
CA VAL A 957 -35.26 -11.77 19.06
C VAL A 957 -35.24 -12.84 20.14
N ASP A 958 -36.42 -13.19 20.69
CA ASP A 958 -36.57 -14.23 21.72
C ASP A 958 -35.61 -14.04 22.92
N GLY A 959 -35.44 -12.80 23.37
CA GLY A 959 -34.52 -12.43 24.46
C GLY A 959 -33.04 -12.34 24.06
N SER A 960 -32.69 -12.72 22.83
CA SER A 960 -31.35 -12.60 22.27
C SER A 960 -31.16 -11.25 21.60
N GLN A 961 -30.09 -10.53 21.92
CA GLN A 961 -29.74 -9.26 21.31
C GLN A 961 -28.31 -9.28 20.78
N THR A 962 -28.00 -8.33 19.91
CA THR A 962 -26.64 -8.10 19.41
C THR A 962 -25.78 -7.30 20.38
N TYR A 963 -24.50 -7.17 20.07
CA TYR A 963 -23.60 -6.25 20.77
C TYR A 963 -23.78 -4.82 20.24
N GLY A 964 -23.98 -3.86 21.14
CA GLY A 964 -24.20 -2.46 20.78
C GLY A 964 -25.56 -2.21 20.14
N PHE A 965 -25.57 -1.61 18.94
CA PHE A 965 -26.79 -1.34 18.18
C PHE A 965 -26.78 -2.02 16.81
N ASP A 966 -27.97 -2.25 16.27
CA ASP A 966 -28.18 -2.96 15.00
C ASP A 966 -28.70 -2.07 13.90
N PHE A 967 -29.49 -1.10 14.31
CA PHE A 967 -30.32 -0.31 13.44
C PHE A 967 -30.22 1.15 13.82
N GLU A 968 -30.21 2.03 12.83
CA GLU A 968 -30.27 3.48 13.03
C GLU A 968 -31.46 4.02 12.23
N TYR A 969 -32.44 4.59 12.94
CA TYR A 969 -33.52 5.34 12.31
C TYR A 969 -32.96 6.63 11.69
N MET A 970 -33.31 6.85 10.43
CA MET A 970 -32.96 8.07 9.70
C MET A 970 -33.66 9.28 10.30
N SER A 971 -33.15 10.48 10.01
CA SER A 971 -33.77 11.74 10.47
C SER A 971 -35.10 12.05 9.78
N ILE A 972 -35.41 11.34 8.69
CA ILE A 972 -36.60 11.47 7.85
C ILE A 972 -37.70 10.46 8.20
#